data_AF-A0AAD3TJX2-F1
#
_entry.id   AF-A0AAD3TJX2-F1
#
_cell.length_a   1.000
_cell.length_b   1.000
_cell.length_c   1.000
_cell.angle_alpha   90.00
_cell.angle_beta   90.00
_cell.angle_gamma   90.00
#
_symmetry.space_group_name_H-M   'P 1'
#
loop_
_entity.id
_entity.type
_entity.pdbx_description
1 polymer ?
#
loop_
_entity_poly.entity_id
_entity_poly.type
_entity_poly.pdbx_seq_one_letter_code
_entity_poly.pdbx_strand_id
1 'polypeptide(L)'
;MATVNAKDMTPLHISVATRNVAVVQRWVEIASPEDTADAIDILSPMGTALCMAAAVKKDHEMEGKEMVRILLAAGADPTAQDAHQRPPLHIAAMANDEELVKIILDAGVDVNIRNTQNTIPLHVALARGANSCVGLLLSAGADYNFQDDEGDTAFHIAADAAKMIRENLGWIVVMLKYPDAAFDLRNQSGKTLRDFLEALPREWISEDLMEALATKGVHLSPTVYEVGDWVKFRRSINTPKYGWQGAKHKSVGFVQIIPDKDHLIVSFCTGDARVLVNEVIKVIPLDRGQHVQLKKDVKEPRFGWREQSRDSIGTVLCVDDDGILRVGFPGASRGWKADPAEMERVEEFKVGDWVRIRPTLTSAKHGLGAVTPGSIGIVYCIRPDSSLLLELSYLSNPWHCEPEEVEHIYPFKIGDRVCVKRSVAEPRYAWGGETHHSVGRISEIENDGLLIIDIPNRPIPWQADPSDMEKVEDFKVGDWVRVKASVSSPKYGWEDINRNSIGIIHSLEEDGDMGLSFCFRSKLFRCSVTDAEKVAPFEVGQEIHVMASVVEPRLGWSNGAPATVGKIVRIDMDGALNVRVAGRSNLWRVSPGDAERLSGFEVGDWVQSKPSLGTRPSYDWSIVGKESLAVVHSVQDNGYLELACCFRKGKLMTHYTDVEKVPSFKIGQYVRFRAGLMEPRWGWRAAKPESRGIITSVHSDGEVRVAFFGLAGLWRGDPADFETELMFEVGEWVRLRDGAGTWKSVGAGSIGVVQGLGYGRDEWDGTIFVGFCGEPERWVGPISHLERVDRLVVGQKVRVKLSVKQPRFGWSGHNHASVGTVSAIDADGKLRIYTPAGSKAWMLDPAEVEPVEEEQLRIGDWVRVKTSVASPTHQWGEVTHLSIGVVHRMEEEAGELSLAFCFMERLWLCKAWEVERVRPFRVGDKVRIREGLVSPRWGWGMETHASKGQVVGVDANGKLRIKFRWREGKPWIGDPADIVLDERPDY
;
A
#
# COMPACT_ATOMS: atom_id res chain seq x y z
N MET A 1 14.95 -52.08 -13.94
CA MET A 1 15.01 -50.90 -13.05
C MET A 1 15.65 -49.68 -13.74
N ALA A 2 16.71 -49.87 -14.54
CA ALA A 2 17.48 -48.81 -15.22
C ALA A 2 16.90 -48.23 -16.53
N THR A 3 15.71 -48.66 -16.98
CA THR A 3 15.13 -48.20 -18.26
C THR A 3 14.67 -46.74 -18.16
N VAL A 4 15.14 -45.90 -19.07
CA VAL A 4 14.71 -44.50 -19.18
C VAL A 4 13.50 -44.32 -20.10
N ASN A 5 12.64 -43.34 -19.78
CA ASN A 5 11.54 -42.93 -20.66
C ASN A 5 12.01 -41.92 -21.72
N ALA A 6 11.09 -41.38 -22.53
CA ALA A 6 11.39 -40.37 -23.56
C ALA A 6 11.90 -39.02 -23.04
N LYS A 7 11.97 -38.83 -21.72
CA LYS A 7 12.53 -37.65 -21.05
C LYS A 7 13.81 -37.99 -20.26
N ASP A 8 14.42 -39.13 -20.58
CA ASP A 8 15.63 -39.64 -19.92
C ASP A 8 15.46 -39.85 -18.39
N MET A 9 14.23 -40.17 -17.94
CA MET A 9 13.95 -40.45 -16.52
C MET A 9 13.68 -41.93 -16.28
N THR A 10 14.30 -42.49 -15.23
CA THR A 10 14.04 -43.84 -14.73
C THR A 10 12.76 -43.89 -13.88
N PRO A 11 12.19 -45.07 -13.59
CA PRO A 11 11.09 -45.21 -12.63
C PRO A 11 11.39 -44.58 -11.26
N LEU A 12 12.65 -44.63 -10.82
CA LEU A 12 13.09 -44.01 -9.58
C LEU A 12 12.96 -42.48 -9.63
N HIS A 13 13.43 -41.83 -10.71
CA HIS A 13 13.26 -40.39 -10.93
C HIS A 13 11.78 -39.98 -10.93
N ILE A 14 10.91 -40.77 -11.57
CA ILE A 14 9.46 -40.52 -11.58
C ILE A 14 8.86 -40.64 -10.17
N SER A 15 9.31 -41.61 -9.37
CA SER A 15 8.84 -41.78 -8.00
C SER A 15 9.27 -40.62 -7.08
N VAL A 16 10.49 -40.10 -7.25
CA VAL A 16 10.97 -38.90 -6.54
C VAL A 16 10.20 -37.66 -7.00
N ALA A 17 9.97 -37.50 -8.32
CA ALA A 17 9.21 -36.38 -8.88
C ALA A 17 7.74 -36.36 -8.42
N THR A 18 7.13 -37.53 -8.19
CA THR A 18 5.78 -37.65 -7.62
C THR A 18 5.74 -37.54 -6.10
N ARG A 19 6.90 -37.35 -5.44
CA ARG A 19 7.06 -37.10 -3.99
C ARG A 19 6.49 -38.21 -3.12
N ASN A 20 6.46 -39.45 -3.61
CA ASN A 20 5.87 -40.57 -2.90
C ASN A 20 6.95 -41.40 -2.19
N VAL A 21 7.21 -41.06 -0.93
CA VAL A 21 8.21 -41.72 -0.07
C VAL A 21 8.00 -43.24 -0.01
N ALA A 22 6.74 -43.69 0.12
CA ALA A 22 6.41 -45.10 0.22
C ALA A 22 6.76 -45.89 -1.06
N VAL A 23 6.61 -45.26 -2.23
CA VAL A 23 7.00 -45.88 -3.50
C VAL A 23 8.52 -45.96 -3.62
N VAL A 24 9.26 -44.91 -3.23
CA VAL A 24 10.73 -44.92 -3.21
C VAL A 24 11.25 -45.99 -2.26
N GLN A 25 10.71 -46.06 -1.04
CA GLN A 25 11.07 -47.09 -0.05
C GLN A 25 10.80 -48.49 -0.59
N ARG A 26 9.60 -48.71 -1.15
CA ARG A 26 9.23 -50.02 -1.68
C ARG A 26 10.06 -50.41 -2.92
N TRP A 27 10.47 -49.43 -3.71
CA TRP A 27 11.38 -49.64 -4.84
C TRP A 27 12.73 -50.18 -4.35
N VAL A 28 13.31 -49.57 -3.31
CA VAL A 28 14.58 -50.02 -2.69
C VAL A 28 14.44 -51.40 -2.06
N GLU A 29 13.32 -51.70 -1.38
CA GLU A 29 13.09 -53.00 -0.74
C GLU A 29 12.94 -54.18 -1.71
N ILE A 30 12.42 -53.92 -2.93
CA ILE A 30 12.16 -54.96 -3.93
C ILE A 30 13.37 -55.15 -4.87
N ALA A 31 14.14 -54.10 -5.10
CA ALA A 31 15.29 -54.13 -6.00
C ALA A 31 16.39 -55.07 -5.48
N SER A 32 17.01 -55.85 -6.39
CA SER A 32 18.24 -56.57 -6.04
C SER A 32 19.39 -55.57 -5.85
N PRO A 33 20.42 -55.87 -5.05
CA PRO A 33 21.56 -54.97 -4.87
C PRO A 33 22.25 -54.58 -6.19
N GLU A 34 22.30 -55.51 -7.16
CA GLU A 34 22.83 -55.26 -8.50
C GLU A 34 21.93 -54.30 -9.30
N ASP A 35 20.62 -54.55 -9.29
CA ASP A 35 19.64 -53.66 -9.97
C ASP A 35 19.60 -52.25 -9.37
N THR A 36 19.79 -52.14 -8.05
CA THR A 36 19.87 -50.84 -7.35
C THR A 36 21.12 -50.10 -7.77
N ALA A 37 22.29 -50.74 -7.72
CA ALA A 37 23.56 -50.11 -8.12
C ALA A 37 23.53 -49.64 -9.59
N ASP A 38 22.90 -50.41 -10.48
CA ASP A 38 22.79 -50.06 -11.90
C ASP A 38 21.81 -48.90 -12.18
N ALA A 39 20.88 -48.59 -11.26
CA ALA A 39 19.79 -47.65 -11.51
C ALA A 39 19.78 -46.40 -10.62
N ILE A 40 20.40 -46.45 -9.44
CA ILE A 40 20.28 -45.41 -8.40
C ILE A 40 20.97 -44.09 -8.77
N ASP A 41 22.09 -44.18 -9.50
CA ASP A 41 22.93 -43.03 -9.91
C ASP A 41 22.79 -42.67 -11.39
N ILE A 42 21.78 -43.20 -12.08
CA ILE A 42 21.50 -42.79 -13.47
C ILE A 42 21.19 -41.29 -13.49
N LEU A 43 21.81 -40.57 -14.41
CA LEU A 43 21.58 -39.13 -14.59
C LEU A 43 20.29 -38.90 -15.39
N SER A 44 19.43 -38.02 -14.87
CA SER A 44 18.35 -37.39 -15.64
C SER A 44 18.74 -35.95 -16.02
N PRO A 45 17.95 -35.25 -16.86
CA PRO A 45 18.16 -33.82 -17.12
C PRO A 45 18.09 -32.93 -15.87
N MET A 46 17.59 -33.44 -14.74
CA MET A 46 17.53 -32.74 -13.45
C MET A 46 18.57 -33.23 -12.42
N GLY A 47 19.49 -34.12 -12.82
CA GLY A 47 20.44 -34.80 -11.93
C GLY A 47 20.02 -36.21 -11.56
N THR A 48 20.74 -36.83 -10.62
CA THR A 48 20.39 -38.15 -10.07
C THR A 48 19.13 -38.07 -9.20
N ALA A 49 18.53 -39.23 -8.90
CA ALA A 49 17.38 -39.31 -8.00
C ALA A 49 17.66 -38.66 -6.62
N LEU A 50 18.90 -38.78 -6.13
CA LEU A 50 19.35 -38.14 -4.89
C LEU A 50 19.32 -36.60 -4.99
N CYS A 51 19.86 -36.03 -6.07
CA CYS A 51 19.86 -34.59 -6.30
C CYS A 51 18.42 -34.05 -6.42
N MET A 52 17.54 -34.77 -7.11
CA MET A 52 16.13 -34.41 -7.22
C MET A 52 15.42 -34.42 -5.86
N ALA A 53 15.72 -35.40 -5.00
CA ALA A 53 15.17 -35.47 -3.65
C ALA A 53 15.69 -34.33 -2.74
N ALA A 54 16.97 -33.97 -2.87
CA ALA A 54 17.57 -32.85 -2.15
C ALA A 54 17.05 -31.47 -2.62
N ALA A 55 16.57 -31.37 -3.87
CA ALA A 55 16.04 -30.14 -4.46
C ALA A 55 14.51 -29.95 -4.28
N VAL A 56 13.85 -30.76 -3.45
CA VAL A 56 12.40 -30.64 -3.20
C VAL A 56 12.08 -29.28 -2.55
N LYS A 57 11.02 -28.61 -3.05
CA LYS A 57 10.60 -27.27 -2.60
C LYS A 57 10.16 -27.26 -1.12
N LYS A 58 10.23 -26.09 -0.48
CA LYS A 58 9.94 -25.85 0.96
C LYS A 58 8.67 -26.50 1.51
N ASP A 59 7.61 -26.56 0.70
CA ASP A 59 6.32 -27.10 1.14
C ASP A 59 6.34 -28.62 1.43
N HIS A 60 7.40 -29.33 1.03
CA HIS A 60 7.55 -30.79 1.17
C HIS A 60 8.96 -31.21 1.63
N GLU A 61 9.61 -30.40 2.46
CA GLU A 61 10.95 -30.70 2.98
C GLU A 61 11.03 -32.02 3.74
N MET A 62 9.96 -32.39 4.46
CA MET A 62 9.91 -33.64 5.23
C MET A 62 10.01 -34.87 4.32
N GLU A 63 9.23 -34.90 3.23
CA GLU A 63 9.28 -35.98 2.25
C GLU A 63 10.61 -36.01 1.51
N GLY A 64 11.14 -34.83 1.14
CA GLY A 64 12.47 -34.68 0.52
C GLY A 64 13.58 -35.28 1.37
N LYS A 65 13.67 -34.89 2.64
CA LYS A 65 14.65 -35.40 3.61
C LYS A 65 14.56 -36.91 3.79
N GLU A 66 13.34 -37.44 3.88
CA GLU A 66 13.14 -38.88 4.05
C GLU A 66 13.56 -39.66 2.79
N MET A 67 13.24 -39.16 1.60
CA MET A 67 13.74 -39.74 0.35
C MET A 67 15.27 -39.72 0.28
N VAL A 68 15.91 -38.62 0.71
CA VAL A 68 17.38 -38.54 0.78
C VAL A 68 17.95 -39.58 1.73
N ARG A 69 17.37 -39.77 2.93
CA ARG A 69 17.80 -40.83 3.87
C ARG A 69 17.71 -42.22 3.24
N ILE A 70 16.58 -42.53 2.60
CA ILE A 70 16.35 -43.83 1.96
C ILE A 70 17.35 -44.07 0.83
N LEU A 71 17.56 -43.07 -0.04
CA LEU A 71 18.47 -43.19 -1.18
C LEU A 71 19.93 -43.34 -0.75
N LEU A 72 20.37 -42.57 0.25
CA LEU A 72 21.73 -42.70 0.81
C LEU A 72 21.93 -44.06 1.48
N ALA A 73 20.94 -44.55 2.24
CA ALA A 73 20.99 -45.89 2.84
C ALA A 73 20.98 -47.01 1.78
N ALA A 74 20.42 -46.76 0.59
CA ALA A 74 20.41 -47.67 -0.55
C ALA A 74 21.71 -47.62 -1.38
N GLY A 75 22.67 -46.76 -1.02
CA GLY A 75 23.96 -46.66 -1.69
C GLY A 75 24.04 -45.65 -2.83
N ALA A 76 23.13 -44.68 -2.90
CA ALA A 76 23.24 -43.56 -3.85
C ALA A 76 24.55 -42.80 -3.64
N ASP A 77 25.22 -42.42 -4.73
CA ASP A 77 26.45 -41.63 -4.68
C ASP A 77 26.16 -40.23 -4.13
N PRO A 78 26.63 -39.89 -2.92
CA PRO A 78 26.34 -38.61 -2.31
C PRO A 78 27.15 -37.46 -2.91
N THR A 79 28.10 -37.76 -3.80
CA THR A 79 28.92 -36.81 -4.56
C THR A 79 28.38 -36.51 -5.96
N ALA A 80 27.30 -37.19 -6.36
CA ALA A 80 26.62 -36.98 -7.63
C ALA A 80 26.22 -35.51 -7.81
N GLN A 81 26.15 -35.04 -9.06
CA GLN A 81 25.85 -33.64 -9.35
C GLN A 81 24.49 -33.45 -10.03
N ASP A 82 23.81 -32.37 -9.69
CA ASP A 82 22.57 -31.96 -10.35
C ASP A 82 22.81 -31.38 -11.75
N ALA A 83 21.74 -30.95 -12.43
CA ALA A 83 21.83 -30.31 -13.75
C ALA A 83 22.70 -29.04 -13.79
N HIS A 84 22.88 -28.39 -12.63
CA HIS A 84 23.73 -27.22 -12.45
C HIS A 84 25.11 -27.59 -11.92
N GLN A 85 25.47 -28.88 -12.00
CA GLN A 85 26.75 -29.43 -11.57
C GLN A 85 27.01 -29.29 -10.07
N ARG A 86 25.95 -29.24 -9.24
CA ARG A 86 26.03 -29.07 -7.79
C ARG A 86 25.80 -30.40 -7.08
N PRO A 87 26.70 -30.79 -6.16
CA PRO A 87 26.44 -31.87 -5.23
C PRO A 87 25.22 -31.62 -4.31
N PRO A 88 24.55 -32.67 -3.78
CA PRO A 88 23.47 -32.55 -2.81
C PRO A 88 23.79 -31.63 -1.63
N LEU A 89 25.03 -31.65 -1.15
CA LEU A 89 25.47 -30.81 -0.02
C LEU A 89 25.41 -29.31 -0.34
N HIS A 90 25.72 -28.90 -1.58
CA HIS A 90 25.55 -27.51 -2.04
C HIS A 90 24.08 -27.12 -2.14
N ILE A 91 23.20 -28.04 -2.56
CA ILE A 91 21.75 -27.79 -2.65
C ILE A 91 21.19 -27.55 -1.24
N ALA A 92 21.58 -28.39 -0.27
CA ALA A 92 21.17 -28.25 1.12
C ALA A 92 21.67 -26.92 1.75
N ALA A 93 22.95 -26.57 1.49
CA ALA A 93 23.52 -25.30 1.93
C ALA A 93 22.81 -24.09 1.30
N MET A 94 22.48 -24.16 0.01
CA MET A 94 21.73 -23.11 -0.71
C MET A 94 20.30 -22.93 -0.17
N ALA A 95 19.66 -24.02 0.26
CA ALA A 95 18.32 -24.02 0.85
C ALA A 95 18.29 -23.54 2.32
N ASN A 96 19.46 -23.38 2.95
CA ASN A 96 19.62 -23.18 4.39
C ASN A 96 18.94 -24.29 5.23
N ASP A 97 18.98 -25.53 4.74
CA ASP A 97 18.39 -26.70 5.41
C ASP A 97 19.44 -27.41 6.27
N GLU A 98 19.53 -27.01 7.54
CA GLU A 98 20.49 -27.55 8.50
C GLU A 98 20.35 -29.07 8.69
N GLU A 99 19.11 -29.59 8.67
CA GLU A 99 18.86 -31.02 8.88
C GLU A 99 19.30 -31.84 7.67
N LEU A 100 19.03 -31.35 6.46
CA LEU A 100 19.49 -32.01 5.25
C LEU A 100 21.03 -32.01 5.14
N VAL A 101 21.69 -30.92 5.54
CA VAL A 101 23.16 -30.87 5.63
C VAL A 101 23.68 -31.95 6.60
N LYS A 102 23.05 -32.13 7.78
CA LYS A 102 23.44 -33.19 8.72
C LYS A 102 23.29 -34.58 8.11
N ILE A 103 22.14 -34.88 7.49
CA ILE A 103 21.88 -36.19 6.85
C ILE A 103 22.95 -36.52 5.81
N ILE A 104 23.33 -35.55 4.98
CA ILE A 104 24.31 -35.76 3.91
C ILE A 104 25.73 -35.92 4.49
N LEU A 105 26.10 -35.14 5.51
CA LEU A 105 27.41 -35.28 6.17
C LEU A 105 27.52 -36.61 6.94
N ASP A 106 26.44 -37.08 7.58
CA ASP A 106 26.38 -38.37 8.26
C ASP A 106 26.56 -39.55 7.29
N ALA A 107 26.29 -39.36 5.99
CA ALA A 107 26.56 -40.34 4.94
C ALA A 107 28.04 -40.38 4.50
N GLY A 108 28.92 -39.59 5.14
CA GLY A 108 30.38 -39.63 4.92
C GLY A 108 30.88 -38.73 3.79
N VAL A 109 30.09 -37.74 3.36
CA VAL A 109 30.51 -36.76 2.35
C VAL A 109 31.58 -35.84 2.90
N ASP A 110 32.61 -35.57 2.08
CA ASP A 110 33.56 -34.51 2.40
C ASP A 110 32.86 -33.15 2.45
N VAL A 111 32.91 -32.48 3.59
CA VAL A 111 32.36 -31.15 3.81
C VAL A 111 32.92 -30.11 2.81
N ASN A 112 34.12 -30.38 2.26
CA ASN A 112 34.81 -29.54 1.29
C ASN A 112 34.63 -30.01 -0.16
N ILE A 113 33.62 -30.84 -0.44
CA ILE A 113 33.29 -31.27 -1.80
C ILE A 113 33.19 -30.08 -2.74
N ARG A 114 33.81 -30.19 -3.91
CA ARG A 114 33.84 -29.12 -4.90
C ARG A 114 32.84 -29.39 -6.01
N ASN A 115 32.12 -28.35 -6.41
CA ASN A 115 31.41 -28.37 -7.68
C ASN A 115 32.37 -28.07 -8.84
N THR A 116 31.86 -28.00 -10.06
CA THR A 116 32.69 -27.73 -11.25
C THR A 116 33.29 -26.33 -11.33
N GLN A 117 32.80 -25.39 -10.52
CA GLN A 117 33.36 -24.05 -10.34
C GLN A 117 34.38 -23.99 -9.19
N ASN A 118 34.84 -25.16 -8.71
CA ASN A 118 35.65 -25.31 -7.49
C ASN A 118 35.06 -24.70 -6.21
N THR A 119 33.77 -24.35 -6.21
CA THR A 119 33.09 -23.82 -5.01
C THR A 119 32.79 -24.96 -4.03
N ILE A 120 32.94 -24.68 -2.74
CA ILE A 120 32.54 -25.60 -1.65
C ILE A 120 31.18 -25.20 -1.05
N PRO A 121 30.50 -26.09 -0.30
CA PRO A 121 29.22 -25.77 0.35
C PRO A 121 29.28 -24.52 1.24
N LEU A 122 30.42 -24.26 1.90
CA LEU A 122 30.61 -23.05 2.71
C LEU A 122 30.53 -21.76 1.88
N HIS A 123 31.08 -21.75 0.66
CA HIS A 123 30.98 -20.61 -0.27
C HIS A 123 29.52 -20.32 -0.62
N VAL A 124 28.76 -21.37 -0.95
CA VAL A 124 27.33 -21.24 -1.28
C VAL A 124 26.53 -20.75 -0.07
N ALA A 125 26.80 -21.30 1.11
CA ALA A 125 26.11 -20.91 2.34
C ALA A 125 26.35 -19.42 2.67
N LEU A 126 27.59 -18.93 2.56
CA LEU A 126 27.94 -17.53 2.78
C LEU A 126 27.32 -16.61 1.72
N ALA A 127 27.38 -16.99 0.45
CA ALA A 127 26.78 -16.22 -0.65
C ALA A 127 25.25 -16.10 -0.53
N ARG A 128 24.59 -17.10 0.09
CA ARG A 128 23.13 -17.15 0.28
C ARG A 128 22.67 -16.67 1.66
N GLY A 129 23.59 -16.36 2.57
CA GLY A 129 23.26 -15.98 3.95
C GLY A 129 22.61 -17.10 4.75
N ALA A 130 22.94 -18.36 4.42
CA ALA A 130 22.44 -19.55 5.08
C ALA A 130 23.11 -19.75 6.45
N ASN A 131 22.83 -18.85 7.39
CA ASN A 131 23.53 -18.73 8.68
C ASN A 131 23.56 -20.04 9.48
N SER A 132 22.46 -20.81 9.48
CA SER A 132 22.38 -22.09 10.19
C SER A 132 23.34 -23.11 9.57
N CYS A 133 23.40 -23.17 8.23
CA CYS A 133 24.32 -24.04 7.52
C CYS A 133 25.77 -23.59 7.64
N VAL A 134 26.08 -22.29 7.61
CA VAL A 134 27.47 -21.79 7.76
C VAL A 134 28.09 -22.27 9.07
N GLY A 135 27.37 -22.10 10.19
CA GLY A 135 27.85 -22.56 11.49
C GLY A 135 28.08 -24.07 11.55
N LEU A 136 27.15 -24.85 10.99
CA LEU A 136 27.25 -26.30 10.92
C LEU A 136 28.44 -26.76 10.06
N LEU A 137 28.61 -26.19 8.86
CA LEU A 137 29.70 -26.54 7.94
C LEU A 137 31.07 -26.21 8.55
N LEU A 138 31.22 -25.05 9.18
CA LEU A 138 32.45 -24.70 9.90
C LEU A 138 32.73 -25.67 11.06
N SER A 139 31.70 -26.07 11.81
CA SER A 139 31.84 -27.05 12.89
C SER A 139 32.18 -28.46 12.39
N ALA A 140 31.79 -28.78 11.15
CA ALA A 140 32.09 -30.04 10.48
C ALA A 140 33.48 -30.04 9.78
N GLY A 141 34.25 -28.95 9.89
CA GLY A 141 35.60 -28.86 9.35
C GLY A 141 35.70 -28.30 7.93
N ALA A 142 34.74 -27.48 7.49
CA ALA A 142 34.85 -26.76 6.22
C ALA A 142 36.10 -25.86 6.20
N ASP A 143 36.93 -26.03 5.16
CA ASP A 143 38.14 -25.27 4.93
C ASP A 143 37.80 -23.92 4.28
N TYR A 144 37.84 -22.88 5.10
CA TYR A 144 37.57 -21.50 4.72
C TYR A 144 38.68 -20.86 3.86
N ASN A 145 39.80 -21.55 3.63
CA ASN A 145 40.91 -21.09 2.79
C ASN A 145 40.84 -21.62 1.35
N PHE A 146 39.93 -22.54 1.04
CA PHE A 146 39.76 -23.01 -0.33
C PHE A 146 39.35 -21.90 -1.28
N GLN A 147 39.98 -21.88 -2.45
CA GLN A 147 39.69 -20.93 -3.52
C GLN A 147 38.79 -21.59 -4.56
N ASP A 148 37.75 -20.86 -4.97
CA ASP A 148 36.96 -21.21 -6.15
C ASP A 148 37.69 -20.83 -7.46
N ASP A 149 36.99 -20.99 -8.58
CA ASP A 149 37.51 -20.67 -9.91
C ASP A 149 37.82 -19.18 -10.13
N GLU A 150 37.35 -18.26 -9.28
CA GLU A 150 37.70 -16.83 -9.32
C GLU A 150 38.82 -16.50 -8.32
N GLY A 151 39.35 -17.51 -7.63
CA GLY A 151 40.34 -17.35 -6.57
C GLY A 151 39.72 -16.82 -5.26
N ASP A 152 38.40 -16.77 -5.14
CA ASP A 152 37.73 -16.28 -3.95
C ASP A 152 37.69 -17.36 -2.87
N THR A 153 38.02 -16.94 -1.65
CA THR A 153 37.93 -17.79 -0.45
C THR A 153 36.65 -17.46 0.31
N ALA A 154 36.32 -18.25 1.34
CA ALA A 154 35.20 -17.95 2.23
C ALA A 154 35.27 -16.53 2.82
N PHE A 155 36.48 -15.99 3.06
CA PHE A 155 36.67 -14.60 3.50
C PHE A 155 36.23 -13.58 2.44
N HIS A 156 36.62 -13.78 1.18
CA HIS A 156 36.26 -12.90 0.07
C HIS A 156 34.74 -12.90 -0.15
N ILE A 157 34.15 -14.10 -0.23
CA ILE A 157 32.71 -14.28 -0.44
C ILE A 157 31.92 -13.69 0.72
N ALA A 158 32.33 -13.95 1.98
CA ALA A 158 31.67 -13.36 3.14
C ALA A 158 31.73 -11.83 3.13
N ALA A 159 32.88 -11.24 2.79
CA ALA A 159 33.06 -9.79 2.79
C ALA A 159 32.33 -9.11 1.62
N ASP A 160 32.29 -9.74 0.44
CA ASP A 160 31.53 -9.22 -0.69
C ASP A 160 30.03 -9.33 -0.45
N ALA A 161 29.58 -10.51 0.00
CA ALA A 161 28.18 -10.75 0.35
C ALA A 161 27.73 -9.93 1.57
N ALA A 162 28.64 -9.43 2.41
CA ALA A 162 28.30 -8.56 3.54
C ALA A 162 27.60 -7.24 3.14
N LYS A 163 27.66 -6.86 1.85
CA LYS A 163 26.87 -5.76 1.29
C LYS A 163 25.36 -5.98 1.38
N MET A 164 24.97 -7.25 1.43
CA MET A 164 23.61 -7.75 1.45
C MET A 164 23.30 -8.49 2.75
N ILE A 165 24.22 -9.31 3.26
CA ILE A 165 24.03 -10.19 4.41
C ILE A 165 25.01 -9.78 5.52
N ARG A 166 24.57 -8.94 6.46
CA ARG A 166 25.45 -8.37 7.50
C ARG A 166 26.12 -9.43 8.37
N GLU A 167 25.40 -10.52 8.63
CA GLU A 167 25.81 -11.62 9.52
C GLU A 167 27.11 -12.27 9.06
N ASN A 168 27.43 -12.19 7.76
CA ASN A 168 28.69 -12.66 7.20
C ASN A 168 29.92 -11.96 7.81
N LEU A 169 29.79 -10.71 8.27
CA LEU A 169 30.86 -10.04 9.02
C LEU A 169 31.15 -10.77 10.35
N GLY A 170 30.13 -11.33 11.00
CA GLY A 170 30.28 -12.16 12.19
C GLY A 170 30.99 -13.48 11.86
N TRP A 171 30.67 -14.10 10.72
CA TRP A 171 31.36 -15.30 10.27
C TRP A 171 32.85 -15.05 9.95
N ILE A 172 33.20 -13.89 9.40
CA ILE A 172 34.60 -13.48 9.24
C ILE A 172 35.31 -13.44 10.62
N VAL A 173 34.67 -12.89 11.66
CA VAL A 173 35.23 -12.91 13.03
C VAL A 173 35.47 -14.35 13.50
N VAL A 174 34.52 -15.25 13.27
CA VAL A 174 34.65 -16.67 13.65
C VAL A 174 35.81 -17.32 12.90
N MET A 175 35.91 -17.14 11.58
CA MET A 175 36.98 -17.71 10.76
C MET A 175 38.36 -17.13 11.14
N LEU A 176 38.45 -15.83 11.45
CA LEU A 176 39.71 -15.20 11.89
C LEU A 176 40.21 -15.70 13.25
N LYS A 177 39.36 -16.32 14.09
CA LYS A 177 39.82 -16.90 15.37
C LYS A 177 40.72 -18.12 15.17
N TYR A 178 40.61 -18.81 14.04
CA TYR A 178 41.44 -19.96 13.75
C TYR A 178 42.89 -19.53 13.41
N PRO A 179 43.90 -20.30 13.83
CA PRO A 179 45.30 -19.94 13.65
C PRO A 179 45.74 -19.95 12.17
N ASP A 180 45.14 -20.81 11.35
CA ASP A 180 45.43 -21.10 9.94
C ASP A 180 44.61 -20.25 8.94
N ALA A 181 43.94 -19.18 9.41
CA ALA A 181 43.23 -18.22 8.58
C ALA A 181 44.16 -17.49 7.58
N ALA A 182 44.00 -17.80 6.29
CA ALA A 182 44.73 -17.20 5.17
C ALA A 182 43.97 -15.99 4.59
N PHE A 183 43.80 -14.95 5.41
CA PHE A 183 43.02 -13.75 5.08
C PHE A 183 43.72 -12.78 4.12
N ASP A 184 45.02 -12.96 3.88
CA ASP A 184 45.87 -12.12 3.01
C ASP A 184 46.02 -12.70 1.59
N LEU A 185 45.40 -13.84 1.31
CA LEU A 185 45.32 -14.41 -0.04
C LEU A 185 44.65 -13.42 -1.00
N ARG A 186 45.17 -13.38 -2.23
CA ARG A 186 44.59 -12.59 -3.31
C ARG A 186 43.76 -13.49 -4.22
N ASN A 187 42.57 -13.04 -4.55
CA ASN A 187 41.76 -13.65 -5.61
C ASN A 187 42.33 -13.32 -7.00
N GLN A 188 41.69 -13.79 -8.07
CA GLN A 188 42.16 -13.54 -9.45
C GLN A 188 42.12 -12.06 -9.83
N SER A 189 41.24 -11.27 -9.22
CA SER A 189 41.20 -9.80 -9.38
C SER A 189 42.30 -9.08 -8.59
N GLY A 190 43.13 -9.81 -7.83
CA GLY A 190 44.21 -9.28 -7.01
C GLY A 190 43.76 -8.68 -5.68
N LYS A 191 42.49 -8.85 -5.30
CA LYS A 191 41.92 -8.30 -4.06
C LYS A 191 42.09 -9.28 -2.90
N THR A 192 42.28 -8.73 -1.71
CA THR A 192 42.35 -9.42 -0.42
C THR A 192 41.07 -9.17 0.39
N LEU A 193 40.86 -9.90 1.50
CA LEU A 193 39.79 -9.60 2.47
C LEU A 193 39.75 -8.12 2.85
N ARG A 194 40.93 -7.52 3.07
CA ARG A 194 41.04 -6.09 3.41
C ARG A 194 40.40 -5.20 2.35
N ASP A 195 40.66 -5.46 1.08
CA ASP A 195 40.17 -4.61 -0.02
C ASP A 195 38.64 -4.63 -0.11
N PHE A 196 38.01 -5.78 0.16
CA PHE A 196 36.55 -5.87 0.27
C PHE A 196 36.01 -5.13 1.48
N LEU A 197 36.66 -5.24 2.64
CA LEU A 197 36.24 -4.54 3.86
C LEU A 197 36.41 -3.02 3.77
N GLU A 198 37.45 -2.54 3.09
CA GLU A 198 37.67 -1.10 2.86
C GLU A 198 36.59 -0.48 1.95
N ALA A 199 35.91 -1.30 1.14
CA ALA A 199 34.79 -0.86 0.31
C ALA A 199 33.44 -0.79 1.06
N LEU A 200 33.36 -1.30 2.29
CA LEU A 200 32.13 -1.28 3.09
C LEU A 200 32.00 0.05 3.89
N PRO A 201 30.76 0.54 4.09
CA PRO A 201 30.50 1.63 5.04
C PRO A 201 31.08 1.33 6.41
N ARG A 202 31.75 2.32 7.01
CA ARG A 202 32.57 2.08 8.20
C ARG A 202 31.75 1.70 9.43
N GLU A 203 30.53 2.20 9.51
CA GLU A 203 29.50 1.89 10.50
C GLU A 203 29.00 0.44 10.47
N TRP A 204 29.26 -0.31 9.38
CA TRP A 204 28.88 -1.73 9.29
C TRP A 204 29.91 -2.65 9.98
N ILE A 205 31.18 -2.23 10.00
CA ILE A 205 32.28 -3.00 10.56
C ILE A 205 32.18 -2.98 12.09
N SER A 206 31.89 -4.14 12.68
CA SER A 206 31.78 -4.27 14.12
C SER A 206 33.13 -4.07 14.82
N GLU A 207 33.07 -3.67 16.07
CA GLU A 207 34.27 -3.55 16.91
C GLU A 207 34.97 -4.89 17.08
N ASP A 208 34.22 -5.99 17.24
CA ASP A 208 34.76 -7.34 17.35
C ASP A 208 35.53 -7.74 16.08
N LEU A 209 35.07 -7.30 14.89
CA LEU A 209 35.78 -7.51 13.62
C LEU A 209 37.05 -6.67 13.52
N MET A 210 36.99 -5.40 13.92
CA MET A 210 38.19 -4.55 13.97
C MET A 210 39.26 -5.13 14.92
N GLU A 211 38.84 -5.64 16.07
CA GLU A 211 39.74 -6.29 17.03
C GLU A 211 40.31 -7.60 16.46
N ALA A 212 39.48 -8.46 15.87
CA ALA A 212 39.93 -9.70 15.25
C ALA A 212 40.97 -9.44 14.13
N LEU A 213 40.71 -8.46 13.26
CA LEU A 213 41.64 -8.03 12.22
C LEU A 213 42.95 -7.51 12.81
N ALA A 214 42.87 -6.66 13.84
CA ALA A 214 44.05 -6.10 14.50
C ALA A 214 44.92 -7.20 15.17
N THR A 215 44.32 -8.22 15.78
CA THR A 215 45.08 -9.35 16.35
C THR A 215 45.84 -10.15 15.30
N LYS A 216 45.38 -10.11 14.04
CA LYS A 216 46.02 -10.74 12.89
C LYS A 216 46.92 -9.77 12.10
N GLY A 217 47.14 -8.55 12.59
CA GLY A 217 47.98 -7.53 11.95
C GLY A 217 47.34 -6.86 10.72
N VAL A 218 46.04 -7.05 10.49
CA VAL A 218 45.30 -6.37 9.43
C VAL A 218 44.76 -5.05 9.97
N HIS A 219 45.29 -3.94 9.45
CA HIS A 219 44.85 -2.60 9.81
C HIS A 219 44.10 -1.97 8.65
N LEU A 220 42.81 -1.69 8.85
CA LEU A 220 42.02 -0.91 7.92
C LEU A 220 42.42 0.57 7.97
N SER A 221 42.06 1.32 6.92
CA SER A 221 42.27 2.76 6.86
C SER A 221 41.61 3.49 8.06
N PRO A 222 42.18 4.64 8.49
CA PRO A 222 41.56 5.45 9.54
C PRO A 222 40.15 5.90 9.15
N THR A 223 39.20 5.77 10.08
CA THR A 223 37.82 6.22 9.87
C THR A 223 37.78 7.73 9.61
N VAL A 224 37.18 8.13 8.49
CA VAL A 224 36.87 9.54 8.19
C VAL A 224 35.51 9.87 8.79
N TYR A 225 35.43 10.99 9.51
CA TYR A 225 34.20 11.48 10.12
C TYR A 225 33.71 12.75 9.39
N GLU A 226 32.40 12.92 9.34
CA GLU A 226 31.68 14.05 8.78
C GLU A 226 30.69 14.61 9.81
N VAL A 227 30.33 15.89 9.64
CA VAL A 227 29.28 16.50 10.46
C VAL A 227 27.97 15.78 10.14
N GLY A 228 27.31 15.29 11.17
CA GLY A 228 26.11 14.46 11.05
C GLY A 228 26.32 12.97 11.28
N ASP A 229 27.57 12.52 11.40
CA ASP A 229 27.85 11.13 11.74
C ASP A 229 27.40 10.79 13.16
N TRP A 230 26.84 9.59 13.31
CA TRP A 230 26.56 9.00 14.61
C TRP A 230 27.77 8.23 15.12
N VAL A 231 28.13 8.46 16.38
CA VAL A 231 29.30 7.84 17.00
C VAL A 231 29.01 7.31 18.40
N LYS A 232 29.79 6.31 18.82
CA LYS A 232 29.86 5.87 20.21
C LYS A 232 31.31 5.68 20.62
N PHE A 233 31.56 5.70 21.93
CA PHE A 233 32.87 5.33 22.46
C PHE A 233 33.18 3.85 22.20
N ARG A 234 34.45 3.58 21.91
CA ARG A 234 34.96 2.21 21.84
C ARG A 234 34.84 1.53 23.20
N ARG A 235 34.52 0.25 23.21
CA ARG A 235 34.39 -0.59 24.42
C ARG A 235 35.70 -0.72 25.17
N SER A 236 36.83 -0.64 24.48
CA SER A 236 38.17 -0.65 25.08
C SER A 236 38.51 0.63 25.84
N ILE A 237 37.76 1.72 25.64
CA ILE A 237 38.01 3.01 26.31
C ILE A 237 37.26 3.06 27.64
N ASN A 238 38.00 2.85 28.72
CA ASN A 238 37.48 2.97 30.10
C ASN A 238 37.63 4.39 30.67
N THR A 239 38.62 5.14 30.18
CA THR A 239 38.92 6.52 30.61
C THR A 239 39.31 7.36 29.39
N PRO A 240 38.37 8.10 28.78
CA PRO A 240 38.68 8.99 27.67
C PRO A 240 39.66 10.09 28.09
N LYS A 241 40.48 10.58 27.16
CA LYS A 241 41.52 11.59 27.39
C LYS A 241 40.95 12.89 27.98
N TYR A 242 39.79 13.31 27.50
CA TYR A 242 39.08 14.50 28.00
C TYR A 242 38.06 14.18 29.09
N GLY A 243 38.06 12.94 29.59
CA GLY A 243 37.03 12.42 30.48
C GLY A 243 35.69 12.25 29.78
N TRP A 244 34.73 11.68 30.52
CA TRP A 244 33.42 11.33 29.99
C TRP A 244 32.52 12.54 29.68
N GLN A 245 32.78 13.71 30.27
CA GLN A 245 32.05 14.96 29.99
C GLN A 245 30.50 14.79 30.03
N GLY A 246 30.00 13.96 30.95
CA GLY A 246 28.59 13.64 31.10
C GLY A 246 28.11 12.39 30.33
N ALA A 247 28.83 11.95 29.30
CA ALA A 247 28.54 10.74 28.54
C ALA A 247 28.90 9.45 29.30
N LYS A 248 28.51 8.29 28.77
CA LYS A 248 28.85 6.95 29.28
C LYS A 248 29.38 6.08 28.15
N HIS A 249 29.98 4.93 28.47
CA HIS A 249 30.50 3.98 27.47
C HIS A 249 29.46 3.51 26.42
N LYS A 250 28.17 3.45 26.79
CA LYS A 250 27.07 3.10 25.88
C LYS A 250 26.44 4.31 25.17
N SER A 251 26.85 5.54 25.50
CA SER A 251 26.25 6.74 24.92
C SER A 251 26.54 6.80 23.42
N VAL A 252 25.49 7.09 22.67
CA VAL A 252 25.55 7.40 21.25
C VAL A 252 25.39 8.91 21.12
N GLY A 253 26.23 9.52 20.31
CA GLY A 253 26.25 10.96 20.09
C GLY A 253 26.38 11.29 18.61
N PHE A 254 26.10 12.55 18.29
CA PHE A 254 26.05 13.07 16.93
C PHE A 254 27.17 14.09 16.72
N VAL A 255 27.97 13.93 15.66
CA VAL A 255 29.10 14.81 15.36
C VAL A 255 28.60 16.17 14.88
N GLN A 256 28.90 17.23 15.63
CA GLN A 256 28.50 18.61 15.31
C GLN A 256 29.59 19.36 14.56
N ILE A 257 30.83 19.24 15.04
CA ILE A 257 31.97 20.03 14.56
C ILE A 257 33.20 19.11 14.53
N ILE A 258 34.02 19.29 13.49
CA ILE A 258 35.31 18.62 13.32
C ILE A 258 36.39 19.72 13.35
N PRO A 259 36.93 20.05 14.53
CA PRO A 259 37.93 21.12 14.65
C PRO A 259 39.23 20.80 13.89
N ASP A 260 39.66 19.55 13.89
CA ASP A 260 40.88 19.06 13.25
C ASP A 260 40.80 17.55 12.99
N LYS A 261 41.91 16.95 12.52
CA LYS A 261 41.97 15.52 12.13
C LYS A 261 41.89 14.53 13.29
N ASP A 262 42.15 14.97 14.52
CA ASP A 262 42.25 14.10 15.69
C ASP A 262 41.11 14.32 16.70
N HIS A 263 40.38 15.44 16.60
CA HIS A 263 39.34 15.82 17.55
C HIS A 263 37.97 15.97 16.89
N LEU A 264 36.93 15.59 17.64
CA LEU A 264 35.52 15.78 17.28
C LEU A 264 34.79 16.49 18.44
N ILE A 265 33.80 17.31 18.11
CA ILE A 265 32.80 17.81 19.07
C ILE A 265 31.51 17.05 18.80
N VAL A 266 31.08 16.27 19.79
CA VAL A 266 29.96 15.35 19.69
C VAL A 266 28.90 15.72 20.71
N SER A 267 27.66 15.91 20.25
CA SER A 267 26.51 16.11 21.13
C SER A 267 25.97 14.76 21.58
N PHE A 268 25.96 14.55 22.89
CA PHE A 268 25.25 13.43 23.52
C PHE A 268 23.98 13.96 24.20
N CYS A 269 23.03 13.08 24.52
CA CYS A 269 21.85 13.46 25.32
C CYS A 269 22.19 14.03 26.72
N THR A 270 23.46 13.96 27.13
CA THR A 270 24.01 14.50 28.39
C THR A 270 24.70 15.85 28.22
N GLY A 271 24.85 16.35 26.99
CA GLY A 271 25.60 17.55 26.63
C GLY A 271 26.71 17.27 25.62
N ASP A 272 27.36 18.33 25.17
CA ASP A 272 28.45 18.27 24.21
C ASP A 272 29.76 17.81 24.85
N ALA A 273 30.50 16.95 24.16
CA ALA A 273 31.78 16.47 24.61
C ALA A 273 32.83 16.56 23.49
N ARG A 274 34.05 16.94 23.88
CA ARG A 274 35.22 16.85 23.02
C ARG A 274 35.81 15.44 23.12
N VAL A 275 35.89 14.74 21.99
CA VAL A 275 36.39 13.36 21.93
C VAL A 275 37.50 13.23 20.90
N LEU A 276 38.37 12.23 21.05
CA LEU A 276 39.34 11.90 20.02
C LEU A 276 38.75 10.95 18.97
N VAL A 277 39.17 11.12 17.72
CA VAL A 277 38.80 10.26 16.58
C VAL A 277 39.11 8.78 16.85
N ASN A 278 40.19 8.48 17.56
CA ASN A 278 40.58 7.10 17.91
C ASN A 278 39.82 6.51 19.12
N GLU A 279 39.09 7.33 19.89
CA GLU A 279 38.31 6.88 21.05
C GLU A 279 36.89 6.46 20.67
N VAL A 280 36.42 6.84 19.48
CA VAL A 280 35.06 6.58 19.01
C VAL A 280 35.04 5.70 17.76
N ILE A 281 33.85 5.20 17.42
CA ILE A 281 33.54 4.48 16.18
C ILE A 281 32.20 4.98 15.63
N LYS A 282 32.02 4.92 14.31
CA LYS A 282 30.73 5.21 13.69
C LYS A 282 29.69 4.15 14.06
N VAL A 283 28.43 4.55 14.13
CA VAL A 283 27.28 3.66 14.27
C VAL A 283 26.26 3.96 13.19
N ILE A 284 25.45 2.95 12.85
CA ILE A 284 24.40 3.09 11.85
C ILE A 284 23.40 4.17 12.33
N PRO A 285 23.07 5.16 11.48
CA PRO A 285 22.17 6.25 11.86
C PRO A 285 20.76 5.77 12.17
N LEU A 286 19.98 6.54 12.91
CA LEU A 286 18.53 6.37 13.03
C LEU A 286 17.85 7.50 12.28
N ASP A 287 17.44 7.22 11.04
CA ASP A 287 16.93 8.21 10.10
C ASP A 287 15.42 8.41 10.27
N ARG A 288 14.94 9.58 9.82
CA ARG A 288 13.52 9.88 9.79
C ARG A 288 12.75 8.86 8.93
N GLY A 289 11.62 8.41 9.44
CA GLY A 289 10.76 7.40 8.81
C GLY A 289 10.90 6.03 9.46
N GLN A 290 12.07 5.74 10.05
CA GLN A 290 12.38 4.39 10.50
C GLN A 290 11.57 3.98 11.72
N HIS A 291 11.10 2.74 11.72
CA HIS A 291 10.50 2.18 12.92
C HIS A 291 11.58 1.72 13.90
N VAL A 292 11.42 2.14 15.14
CA VAL A 292 12.33 1.89 16.26
C VAL A 292 11.55 1.41 17.48
N GLN A 293 12.23 0.64 18.31
CA GLN A 293 11.74 0.17 19.59
C GLN A 293 12.83 0.27 20.66
N LEU A 294 12.44 0.12 21.93
CA LEU A 294 13.39 0.06 23.03
C LEU A 294 14.19 -1.25 23.00
N LYS A 295 15.51 -1.13 23.15
CA LYS A 295 16.40 -2.29 23.26
C LYS A 295 15.99 -3.19 24.42
N LYS A 296 16.21 -4.50 24.23
CA LYS A 296 15.86 -5.53 25.22
C LYS A 296 16.61 -5.39 26.56
N ASP A 297 17.75 -4.72 26.62
CA ASP A 297 18.50 -4.49 27.86
C ASP A 297 18.09 -3.22 28.62
N VAL A 298 17.24 -2.37 28.02
CA VAL A 298 16.74 -1.14 28.64
C VAL A 298 15.50 -1.45 29.48
N LYS A 299 15.58 -1.16 30.78
CA LYS A 299 14.47 -1.36 31.74
C LYS A 299 13.48 -0.20 31.72
N GLU A 300 13.99 1.03 31.69
CA GLU A 300 13.20 2.25 31.63
C GLU A 300 13.92 3.25 30.70
N PRO A 301 13.21 3.91 29.76
CA PRO A 301 13.80 4.89 28.86
C PRO A 301 14.20 6.16 29.61
N ARG A 302 15.34 6.76 29.27
CA ARG A 302 15.87 7.99 29.90
C ARG A 302 14.85 9.11 29.99
N PHE A 303 14.07 9.31 28.94
CA PHE A 303 13.11 10.42 28.85
C PHE A 303 11.71 10.08 29.36
N GLY A 304 11.44 8.81 29.70
CA GLY A 304 10.16 8.35 30.23
C GLY A 304 8.98 8.45 29.24
N TRP A 305 8.42 7.31 28.81
CA TRP A 305 7.34 7.27 27.81
C TRP A 305 5.99 6.89 28.44
N ARG A 306 5.48 7.74 29.34
CA ARG A 306 4.28 7.50 30.16
C ARG A 306 3.20 6.67 29.43
N GLU A 307 2.93 5.46 29.93
CA GLU A 307 1.94 4.47 29.46
C GLU A 307 2.28 3.68 28.17
N GLN A 308 3.39 3.96 27.48
CA GLN A 308 3.83 3.13 26.36
C GLN A 308 4.54 1.86 26.83
N SER A 309 4.16 0.72 26.24
CA SER A 309 4.78 -0.56 26.53
C SER A 309 6.20 -0.62 25.97
N ARG A 310 7.05 -1.47 26.54
CA ARG A 310 8.41 -1.71 26.01
C ARG A 310 8.40 -2.20 24.57
N ASP A 311 7.34 -2.91 24.20
CA ASP A 311 7.16 -3.51 22.89
C ASP A 311 6.45 -2.55 21.90
N SER A 312 6.22 -1.29 22.32
CA SER A 312 5.66 -0.27 21.45
C SER A 312 6.67 0.09 20.35
N ILE A 313 6.26 -0.10 19.10
CA ILE A 313 6.98 0.33 17.91
C ILE A 313 6.63 1.80 17.63
N GLY A 314 7.65 2.64 17.49
CA GLY A 314 7.49 4.06 17.15
C GLY A 314 8.26 4.43 15.89
N THR A 315 7.87 5.53 15.25
CA THR A 315 8.49 6.02 14.01
C THR A 315 9.39 7.21 14.31
N VAL A 316 10.64 7.20 13.84
CA VAL A 316 11.54 8.36 13.97
C VAL A 316 10.99 9.53 13.15
N LEU A 317 10.62 10.62 13.82
CA LEU A 317 10.08 11.82 13.18
C LEU A 317 11.17 12.79 12.76
N CYS A 318 12.21 12.95 13.59
CA CYS A 318 13.39 13.76 13.32
C CYS A 318 14.50 13.48 14.36
N VAL A 319 15.70 13.96 14.03
CA VAL A 319 16.82 14.12 14.97
C VAL A 319 16.86 15.61 15.31
N ASP A 320 16.75 15.97 16.58
CA ASP A 320 16.91 17.35 17.05
C ASP A 320 18.39 17.79 16.93
N ASP A 321 18.64 19.11 16.88
CA ASP A 321 20.00 19.68 16.72
C ASP A 321 20.98 19.25 17.84
N ASP A 322 20.49 18.73 18.96
CA ASP A 322 21.27 18.21 20.09
C ASP A 322 21.52 16.69 20.01
N GLY A 323 21.16 16.04 18.90
CA GLY A 323 21.30 14.60 18.69
C GLY A 323 20.26 13.75 19.41
N ILE A 324 19.19 14.35 19.95
CA ILE A 324 18.06 13.63 20.56
C ILE A 324 17.07 13.19 19.47
N LEU A 325 16.64 11.93 19.52
CA LEU A 325 15.61 11.44 18.60
C LEU A 325 14.22 11.85 19.05
N ARG A 326 13.35 12.17 18.08
CA ARG A 326 11.91 12.26 18.30
C ARG A 326 11.21 11.05 17.71
N VAL A 327 10.58 10.24 18.56
CA VAL A 327 9.87 9.03 18.15
C VAL A 327 8.36 9.23 18.29
N GLY A 328 7.65 9.15 17.18
CA GLY A 328 6.20 9.22 17.12
C GLY A 328 5.59 7.85 17.39
N PHE A 329 4.66 7.79 18.34
CA PHE A 329 3.78 6.62 18.49
C PHE A 329 2.40 6.97 17.93
N PRO A 330 1.63 5.97 17.45
CA PRO A 330 0.24 6.18 17.06
C PRO A 330 -0.53 6.93 18.15
N GLY A 331 -1.10 8.10 17.82
CA GLY A 331 -1.84 8.94 18.77
C GLY A 331 -1.02 10.02 19.50
N ALA A 332 0.29 10.16 19.27
CA ALA A 332 1.13 11.20 19.88
C ALA A 332 1.56 12.28 18.88
N SER A 333 1.29 13.56 19.19
CA SER A 333 1.42 14.68 18.25
C SER A 333 2.79 15.39 18.20
N ARG A 334 3.70 15.16 19.15
CA ARG A 334 4.98 15.90 19.24
C ARG A 334 6.26 15.07 19.12
N GLY A 335 6.13 13.75 18.96
CA GLY A 335 7.26 12.82 19.09
C GLY A 335 7.83 12.83 20.51
N TRP A 336 7.98 11.65 21.09
CA TRP A 336 8.63 11.50 22.38
C TRP A 336 10.14 11.61 22.22
N LYS A 337 10.79 12.31 23.14
CA LYS A 337 12.25 12.31 23.19
C LYS A 337 12.75 10.90 23.46
N ALA A 338 13.77 10.50 22.72
CA ALA A 338 14.34 9.18 22.73
C ALA A 338 15.86 9.30 22.75
N ASP A 339 16.52 8.54 23.64
CA ASP A 339 17.98 8.42 23.63
C ASP A 339 18.35 7.43 22.51
N PRO A 340 19.10 7.84 21.47
CA PRO A 340 19.56 6.96 20.39
C PRO A 340 20.29 5.71 20.90
N ALA A 341 20.95 5.80 22.06
CA ALA A 341 21.62 4.64 22.67
C ALA A 341 20.65 3.55 23.15
N GLU A 342 19.39 3.91 23.43
CA GLU A 342 18.35 3.03 23.95
C GLU A 342 17.45 2.45 22.85
N MET A 343 17.56 2.96 21.62
CA MET A 343 16.73 2.57 20.48
C MET A 343 17.40 1.51 19.61
N GLU A 344 16.62 0.56 19.13
CA GLU A 344 16.99 -0.35 18.03
C GLU A 344 15.96 -0.24 16.90
N ARG A 345 16.40 -0.46 15.67
CA ARG A 345 15.49 -0.53 14.51
C ARG A 345 14.64 -1.78 14.59
N VAL A 346 13.41 -1.67 14.12
CA VAL A 346 12.48 -2.79 14.00
C VAL A 346 12.62 -3.40 12.61
N GLU A 347 12.73 -4.72 12.53
CA GLU A 347 12.65 -5.44 11.26
C GLU A 347 11.18 -5.49 10.81
N GLU A 348 10.83 -4.64 9.85
CA GLU A 348 9.46 -4.49 9.33
C GLU A 348 9.10 -5.49 8.23
N PHE A 349 10.11 -5.99 7.52
CA PHE A 349 9.98 -6.85 6.36
C PHE A 349 10.90 -8.06 6.51
N LYS A 350 10.57 -9.14 5.79
CA LYS A 350 11.37 -10.35 5.66
C LYS A 350 11.60 -10.63 4.18
N VAL A 351 12.71 -11.32 3.90
CA VAL A 351 12.97 -11.82 2.55
C VAL A 351 11.83 -12.76 2.13
N GLY A 352 11.30 -12.55 0.93
CA GLY A 352 10.13 -13.24 0.39
C GLY A 352 8.79 -12.53 0.63
N ASP A 353 8.76 -11.45 1.41
CA ASP A 353 7.52 -10.68 1.60
C ASP A 353 7.10 -9.99 0.31
N TRP A 354 5.80 -10.05 0.01
CA TRP A 354 5.21 -9.35 -1.11
C TRP A 354 4.86 -7.92 -0.70
N VAL A 355 5.42 -6.97 -1.43
CA VAL A 355 5.27 -5.55 -1.13
C VAL A 355 4.76 -4.80 -2.35
N ARG A 356 4.00 -3.74 -2.10
CA ARG A 356 3.62 -2.77 -3.10
C ARG A 356 4.38 -1.48 -2.84
N ILE A 357 4.98 -0.93 -3.89
CA ILE A 357 5.56 0.41 -3.85
C ILE A 357 4.40 1.39 -3.68
N ARG A 358 4.49 2.29 -2.70
CA ARG A 358 3.36 3.18 -2.38
C ARG A 358 2.92 3.95 -3.64
N PRO A 359 1.64 3.88 -4.05
CA PRO A 359 1.17 4.57 -5.25
C PRO A 359 1.34 6.10 -5.18
N THR A 360 1.46 6.67 -3.98
CA THR A 360 1.67 8.09 -3.73
C THR A 360 3.14 8.51 -3.73
N LEU A 361 4.08 7.59 -3.94
CA LEU A 361 5.51 7.87 -3.94
C LEU A 361 5.91 8.70 -5.17
N THR A 362 6.40 9.92 -4.95
CA THR A 362 6.84 10.83 -6.02
C THR A 362 8.35 10.88 -6.18
N SER A 363 9.10 10.50 -5.15
CA SER A 363 10.57 10.41 -5.15
C SER A 363 11.01 9.35 -4.16
N ALA A 364 12.06 8.61 -4.50
CA ALA A 364 12.68 7.62 -3.62
C ALA A 364 14.08 8.06 -3.20
N LYS A 365 14.52 7.68 -2.00
CA LYS A 365 15.84 8.05 -1.42
C LYS A 365 17.00 7.58 -2.29
N HIS A 366 16.88 6.39 -2.87
CA HIS A 366 17.88 5.79 -3.77
C HIS A 366 17.53 5.98 -5.26
N GLY A 367 16.50 6.78 -5.56
CA GLY A 367 16.02 7.07 -6.91
C GLY A 367 15.03 6.03 -7.45
N LEU A 368 14.09 6.48 -8.29
CA LEU A 368 13.05 5.62 -8.88
C LEU A 368 13.54 4.83 -10.11
N GLY A 369 14.46 5.38 -10.90
CA GLY A 369 14.91 4.70 -12.13
C GLY A 369 13.73 4.32 -13.05
N ALA A 370 13.67 3.05 -13.47
CA ALA A 370 12.60 2.50 -14.33
C ALA A 370 11.38 1.96 -13.56
N VAL A 371 11.31 2.19 -12.24
CA VAL A 371 10.28 1.65 -11.35
C VAL A 371 9.02 2.51 -11.40
N THR A 372 7.86 1.87 -11.41
CA THR A 372 6.56 2.55 -11.37
C THR A 372 5.93 2.49 -9.97
N PRO A 373 5.55 3.63 -9.35
CA PRO A 373 4.78 3.63 -8.11
C PRO A 373 3.51 2.78 -8.23
N GLY A 374 3.18 2.02 -7.20
CA GLY A 374 2.08 1.04 -7.24
C GLY A 374 2.47 -0.35 -7.75
N SER A 375 3.69 -0.53 -8.28
CA SER A 375 4.18 -1.86 -8.67
C SER A 375 4.27 -2.79 -7.47
N ILE A 376 4.07 -4.07 -7.73
CA ILE A 376 4.17 -5.16 -6.77
C ILE A 376 5.49 -5.89 -7.03
N GLY A 377 6.26 -6.11 -5.96
CA GLY A 377 7.51 -6.85 -6.00
C GLY A 377 7.68 -7.73 -4.77
N ILE A 378 8.76 -8.50 -4.78
CA ILE A 378 9.14 -9.38 -3.67
C ILE A 378 10.41 -8.82 -3.02
N VAL A 379 10.44 -8.79 -1.69
CA VAL A 379 11.64 -8.44 -0.94
C VAL A 379 12.69 -9.52 -1.18
N TYR A 380 13.66 -9.21 -2.03
CA TYR A 380 14.75 -10.12 -2.38
C TYR A 380 15.84 -10.15 -1.31
N CYS A 381 16.18 -8.97 -0.77
CA CYS A 381 17.21 -8.85 0.25
C CYS A 381 16.93 -7.65 1.15
N ILE A 382 17.28 -7.79 2.43
CA ILE A 382 17.29 -6.68 3.39
C ILE A 382 18.75 -6.40 3.71
N ARG A 383 19.21 -5.20 3.38
CA ARG A 383 20.61 -4.80 3.54
C ARG A 383 20.93 -4.54 5.02
N PRO A 384 22.23 -4.50 5.41
CA PRO A 384 22.66 -4.23 6.78
C PRO A 384 22.12 -2.95 7.41
N ASP A 385 21.78 -1.97 6.57
CA ASP A 385 21.17 -0.69 6.93
C ASP A 385 19.62 -0.72 6.88
N SER A 386 19.02 -1.90 6.85
CA SER A 386 17.56 -2.13 6.79
C SER A 386 16.87 -1.63 5.51
N SER A 387 17.63 -1.10 4.54
CA SER A 387 17.09 -0.79 3.22
C SER A 387 16.80 -2.08 2.45
N LEU A 388 15.82 -2.03 1.55
CA LEU A 388 15.29 -3.20 0.86
C LEU A 388 15.81 -3.23 -0.58
N LEU A 389 16.10 -4.43 -1.07
CA LEU A 389 16.23 -4.73 -2.50
C LEU A 389 14.98 -5.51 -2.92
N LEU A 390 14.22 -4.95 -3.85
CA LEU A 390 12.98 -5.53 -4.36
C LEU A 390 13.19 -6.11 -5.75
N GLU A 391 12.86 -7.39 -5.93
CA GLU A 391 12.71 -7.96 -7.26
C GLU A 391 11.34 -7.57 -7.83
N LEU A 392 11.38 -7.07 -9.06
CA LEU A 392 10.22 -6.67 -9.84
C LEU A 392 10.28 -7.45 -11.14
N SER A 393 9.18 -8.12 -11.52
CA SER A 393 9.16 -9.06 -12.65
C SER A 393 9.55 -8.46 -14.01
N TYR A 394 9.58 -7.13 -14.12
CA TYR A 394 9.92 -6.41 -15.35
C TYR A 394 11.32 -5.76 -15.30
N LEU A 395 12.06 -5.90 -14.21
CA LEU A 395 13.42 -5.37 -14.08
C LEU A 395 14.44 -6.51 -14.04
N SER A 396 15.58 -6.28 -14.69
CA SER A 396 16.70 -7.21 -14.68
C SER A 396 17.55 -7.14 -13.40
N ASN A 397 17.43 -6.07 -12.62
CA ASN A 397 18.14 -5.88 -11.36
C ASN A 397 17.15 -5.50 -10.25
N PRO A 398 17.37 -5.96 -9.01
CA PRO A 398 16.57 -5.55 -7.86
C PRO A 398 16.63 -4.04 -7.65
N TRP A 399 15.49 -3.44 -7.31
CA TRP A 399 15.40 -2.03 -6.99
C TRP A 399 15.71 -1.76 -5.52
N HIS A 400 16.53 -0.73 -5.26
CA HIS A 400 16.94 -0.33 -3.91
C HIS A 400 15.99 0.73 -3.37
N CYS A 401 15.35 0.46 -2.23
CA CYS A 401 14.38 1.35 -1.61
C CYS A 401 14.45 1.32 -0.07
N GLU A 402 13.78 2.26 0.58
CA GLU A 402 13.63 2.25 2.04
C GLU A 402 12.30 1.58 2.45
N PRO A 403 12.20 0.98 3.66
CA PRO A 403 10.98 0.33 4.15
C PRO A 403 9.72 1.21 4.08
N GLU A 404 9.85 2.52 4.28
CA GLU A 404 8.71 3.45 4.31
C GLU A 404 8.15 3.73 2.90
N GLU A 405 8.90 3.42 1.85
CA GLU A 405 8.51 3.63 0.45
C GLU A 405 7.56 2.54 -0.07
N VAL A 406 7.36 1.48 0.73
CA VAL A 406 6.61 0.28 0.36
C VAL A 406 5.56 -0.07 1.44
N GLU A 407 4.59 -0.90 1.06
CA GLU A 407 3.55 -1.43 1.95
C GLU A 407 3.38 -2.93 1.74
N HIS A 408 3.08 -3.66 2.83
CA HIS A 408 2.77 -5.10 2.76
C HIS A 408 1.50 -5.35 1.94
N ILE A 409 1.51 -6.42 1.15
CA ILE A 409 0.31 -6.92 0.48
C ILE A 409 0.13 -8.42 0.72
N TYR A 410 -1.10 -8.90 0.55
CA TYR A 410 -1.36 -10.33 0.57
C TYR A 410 -0.76 -10.99 -0.68
N PRO A 411 0.07 -12.04 -0.52
CA PRO A 411 0.72 -12.70 -1.64
C PRO A 411 -0.29 -13.43 -2.53
N PHE A 412 0.04 -13.53 -3.82
CA PHE A 412 -0.62 -14.47 -4.72
C PHE A 412 -0.18 -15.90 -4.41
N LYS A 413 -1.08 -16.87 -4.58
CA LYS A 413 -0.82 -18.28 -4.35
C LYS A 413 -1.10 -19.09 -5.60
N ILE A 414 -0.35 -20.16 -5.78
CA ILE A 414 -0.64 -21.16 -6.81
C ILE A 414 -2.07 -21.68 -6.60
N GLY A 415 -2.84 -21.72 -7.67
CA GLY A 415 -4.27 -22.06 -7.67
C GLY A 415 -5.23 -20.89 -7.55
N ASP A 416 -4.77 -19.68 -7.18
CA ASP A 416 -5.64 -18.50 -7.13
C ASP A 416 -6.24 -18.20 -8.52
N ARG A 417 -7.53 -17.86 -8.56
CA ARG A 417 -8.18 -17.35 -9.77
C ARG A 417 -7.90 -15.86 -9.91
N VAL A 418 -7.43 -15.44 -11.08
CA VAL A 418 -7.01 -14.07 -11.34
C VAL A 418 -7.50 -13.56 -12.69
N CYS A 419 -7.67 -12.24 -12.79
CA CYS A 419 -7.91 -11.53 -14.03
C CYS A 419 -7.13 -10.20 -14.03
N VAL A 420 -6.97 -9.61 -15.20
CA VAL A 420 -6.35 -8.28 -15.31
C VAL A 420 -7.29 -7.24 -14.71
N LYS A 421 -6.75 -6.33 -13.91
CA LYS A 421 -7.49 -5.21 -13.32
C LYS A 421 -8.15 -4.40 -14.42
N ARG A 422 -9.41 -4.02 -14.20
CA ARG A 422 -10.17 -3.18 -15.16
C ARG A 422 -9.53 -1.80 -15.39
N SER A 423 -8.71 -1.30 -14.47
CA SER A 423 -7.97 -0.03 -14.61
C SER A 423 -6.76 -0.11 -15.55
N VAL A 424 -6.30 -1.31 -15.90
CA VAL A 424 -5.15 -1.53 -16.76
C VAL A 424 -5.62 -1.49 -18.22
N ALA A 425 -5.12 -0.51 -18.97
CA ALA A 425 -5.42 -0.40 -20.39
C ALA A 425 -4.60 -1.42 -21.20
N GLU A 426 -3.31 -1.51 -20.91
CA GLU A 426 -2.38 -2.48 -21.49
C GLU A 426 -1.51 -3.06 -20.37
N PRO A 427 -1.61 -4.38 -20.11
CA PRO A 427 -0.74 -5.06 -19.16
C PRO A 427 0.68 -5.11 -19.69
N ARG A 428 1.66 -5.13 -18.79
CA ARG A 428 3.10 -5.20 -19.13
C ARG A 428 3.41 -6.39 -20.03
N TYR A 429 2.73 -7.51 -19.80
CA TYR A 429 2.77 -8.68 -20.64
C TYR A 429 1.55 -8.67 -21.56
N ALA A 430 1.78 -8.60 -22.87
CA ALA A 430 0.73 -8.33 -23.84
C ALA A 430 -0.49 -9.27 -23.71
N TRP A 431 -1.68 -8.71 -23.93
CA TRP A 431 -2.97 -9.41 -23.86
C TRP A 431 -3.03 -10.71 -24.69
N GLY A 432 -2.39 -10.75 -25.86
CA GLY A 432 -2.42 -11.93 -26.73
C GLY A 432 -3.81 -12.33 -27.23
N GLY A 433 -4.79 -11.42 -27.18
CA GLY A 433 -6.21 -11.66 -27.49
C GLY A 433 -7.15 -11.64 -26.28
N GLU A 434 -6.60 -11.65 -25.07
CA GLU A 434 -7.37 -11.63 -23.82
C GLU A 434 -7.88 -10.23 -23.46
N THR A 435 -8.83 -10.19 -22.53
CA THR A 435 -9.35 -8.92 -21.96
C THR A 435 -9.40 -9.02 -20.44
N HIS A 436 -9.76 -7.94 -19.76
CA HIS A 436 -9.99 -7.96 -18.30
C HIS A 436 -11.12 -8.92 -17.87
N HIS A 437 -11.90 -9.48 -18.80
CA HIS A 437 -12.89 -10.53 -18.52
C HIS A 437 -12.32 -11.95 -18.59
N SER A 438 -11.10 -12.12 -19.09
CA SER A 438 -10.44 -13.42 -19.18
C SER A 438 -9.94 -13.83 -17.81
N VAL A 439 -10.45 -14.95 -17.30
CA VAL A 439 -10.10 -15.47 -15.98
C VAL A 439 -9.23 -16.70 -16.14
N GLY A 440 -8.09 -16.70 -15.45
CA GLY A 440 -7.18 -17.85 -15.40
C GLY A 440 -6.88 -18.28 -13.97
N ARG A 441 -6.14 -19.38 -13.84
CA ARG A 441 -5.59 -19.84 -12.55
C ARG A 441 -4.07 -19.75 -12.56
N ILE A 442 -3.49 -19.28 -11.46
CA ILE A 442 -2.04 -19.28 -11.29
C ILE A 442 -1.55 -20.73 -11.21
N SER A 443 -0.71 -21.15 -12.15
CA SER A 443 -0.08 -22.47 -12.17
C SER A 443 1.31 -22.46 -11.57
N GLU A 444 2.05 -21.37 -11.78
CA GLU A 444 3.39 -21.17 -11.22
C GLU A 444 3.63 -19.69 -10.88
N ILE A 445 4.54 -19.45 -9.94
CA ILE A 445 5.03 -18.13 -9.55
C ILE A 445 6.56 -18.22 -9.60
N GLU A 446 7.19 -17.37 -10.41
CA GLU A 446 8.65 -17.32 -10.50
C GLU A 446 9.26 -16.58 -9.29
N ASN A 447 10.58 -16.66 -9.13
CA ASN A 447 11.27 -16.10 -7.96
C ASN A 447 11.12 -14.58 -7.82
N ASP A 448 11.03 -13.87 -8.96
CA ASP A 448 10.84 -12.42 -9.06
C ASP A 448 9.36 -11.99 -8.92
N GLY A 449 8.46 -12.94 -8.70
CA GLY A 449 7.02 -12.74 -8.57
C GLY A 449 6.25 -12.75 -9.88
N LEU A 450 6.87 -13.06 -11.03
CA LEU A 450 6.14 -13.24 -12.29
C LEU A 450 5.10 -14.35 -12.16
N LEU A 451 3.85 -14.07 -12.55
CA LEU A 451 2.76 -15.03 -12.48
C LEU A 451 2.64 -15.79 -13.80
N ILE A 452 2.61 -17.12 -13.73
CA ILE A 452 2.27 -18.01 -14.84
C ILE A 452 0.82 -18.46 -14.66
N ILE A 453 -0.03 -18.13 -15.63
CA ILE A 453 -1.48 -18.24 -15.53
C ILE A 453 -2.01 -19.16 -16.64
N ASP A 454 -2.68 -20.21 -16.24
CA ASP A 454 -3.41 -21.09 -17.16
C ASP A 454 -4.80 -20.49 -17.42
N ILE A 455 -5.01 -20.01 -18.65
CA ILE A 455 -6.30 -19.51 -19.13
C ILE A 455 -6.99 -20.63 -19.91
N PRO A 456 -8.27 -20.95 -19.62
CA PRO A 456 -9.03 -21.95 -20.36
C PRO A 456 -9.02 -21.68 -21.88
N ASN A 457 -8.90 -22.74 -22.68
CA ASN A 457 -8.83 -22.69 -24.15
C ASN A 457 -7.59 -21.99 -24.74
N ARG A 458 -6.61 -21.63 -23.91
CA ARG A 458 -5.32 -21.11 -24.37
C ARG A 458 -4.29 -22.26 -24.47
N PRO A 459 -3.52 -22.36 -25.57
CA PRO A 459 -2.56 -23.45 -25.75
C PRO A 459 -1.27 -23.28 -24.93
N ILE A 460 -0.94 -22.06 -24.52
CA ILE A 460 0.30 -21.72 -23.80
C ILE A 460 -0.08 -20.90 -22.56
N PRO A 461 0.46 -21.23 -21.37
CA PRO A 461 0.29 -20.41 -20.17
C PRO A 461 0.67 -18.95 -20.40
N TRP A 462 -0.06 -18.04 -19.78
CA TRP A 462 0.13 -16.61 -19.92
C TRP A 462 1.00 -16.06 -18.79
N GLN A 463 2.01 -15.29 -19.14
CA GLN A 463 2.83 -14.55 -18.17
C GLN A 463 2.15 -13.23 -17.84
N ALA A 464 2.11 -12.87 -16.57
CA ALA A 464 1.54 -11.61 -16.12
C ALA A 464 2.29 -11.02 -14.93
N ASP A 465 2.45 -9.69 -14.97
CA ASP A 465 2.99 -8.95 -13.84
C ASP A 465 1.93 -8.87 -12.73
N PRO A 466 2.27 -9.17 -11.47
CA PRO A 466 1.30 -9.15 -10.38
C PRO A 466 0.64 -7.78 -10.15
N SER A 467 1.28 -6.68 -10.55
CA SER A 467 0.74 -5.31 -10.46
C SER A 467 -0.47 -5.11 -11.36
N ASP A 468 -0.57 -5.85 -12.45
CA ASP A 468 -1.67 -5.75 -13.41
C ASP A 468 -2.86 -6.65 -13.03
N MET A 469 -2.67 -7.56 -12.08
CA MET A 469 -3.62 -8.64 -11.78
C MET A 469 -4.41 -8.39 -10.50
N GLU A 470 -5.67 -8.82 -10.48
CA GLU A 470 -6.51 -8.90 -9.28
C GLU A 470 -7.04 -10.31 -9.06
N LYS A 471 -7.28 -10.66 -7.80
CA LYS A 471 -7.89 -11.94 -7.43
C LYS A 471 -9.39 -11.89 -7.71
N VAL A 472 -9.89 -12.93 -8.34
CA VAL A 472 -11.32 -13.12 -8.62
C VAL A 472 -11.92 -13.94 -7.49
N GLU A 473 -13.09 -13.53 -6.99
CA GLU A 473 -13.81 -14.27 -5.97
C GLU A 473 -14.22 -15.67 -6.46
N ASP A 474 -14.21 -16.65 -5.55
CA ASP A 474 -14.63 -18.01 -5.86
C ASP A 474 -16.16 -18.15 -5.81
N PHE A 475 -16.82 -17.98 -6.94
CA PHE A 475 -18.27 -18.11 -7.08
C PHE A 475 -18.74 -19.57 -7.17
N LYS A 476 -19.90 -19.87 -6.58
CA LYS A 476 -20.57 -21.18 -6.64
C LYS A 476 -22.01 -21.05 -7.15
N VAL A 477 -22.52 -22.12 -7.77
CA VAL A 477 -23.94 -22.18 -8.15
C VAL A 477 -24.79 -22.06 -6.89
N GLY A 478 -25.78 -21.17 -6.92
CA GLY A 478 -26.61 -20.80 -5.76
C GLY A 478 -26.15 -19.56 -5.01
N ASP A 479 -24.95 -19.01 -5.30
CA ASP A 479 -24.53 -17.74 -4.72
C ASP A 479 -25.43 -16.59 -5.20
N TRP A 480 -25.69 -15.65 -4.30
CA TRP A 480 -26.43 -14.43 -4.60
C TRP A 480 -25.44 -13.36 -5.03
N VAL A 481 -25.70 -12.71 -6.14
CA VAL A 481 -24.78 -11.73 -6.72
C VAL A 481 -25.50 -10.52 -7.28
N ARG A 482 -24.75 -9.42 -7.39
CA ARG A 482 -25.15 -8.23 -8.13
C ARG A 482 -23.97 -7.71 -8.93
N VAL A 483 -24.24 -6.83 -9.89
CA VAL A 483 -23.17 -6.16 -10.65
C VAL A 483 -22.46 -5.14 -9.76
N LYS A 484 -21.12 -5.18 -9.74
CA LYS A 484 -20.27 -4.27 -8.94
C LYS A 484 -20.58 -2.81 -9.23
N ALA A 485 -20.56 -1.97 -8.19
CA ALA A 485 -20.79 -0.54 -8.34
C ALA A 485 -19.72 0.17 -9.21
N SER A 486 -18.52 -0.39 -9.31
CA SER A 486 -17.44 0.13 -10.17
C SER A 486 -17.66 -0.12 -11.67
N VAL A 487 -18.56 -1.05 -12.04
CA VAL A 487 -18.80 -1.42 -13.44
C VAL A 487 -19.75 -0.40 -14.08
N SER A 488 -19.25 0.37 -15.04
CA SER A 488 -20.06 1.30 -15.85
C SER A 488 -20.80 0.59 -16.98
N SER A 489 -20.15 -0.41 -17.60
CA SER A 489 -20.69 -1.22 -18.69
C SER A 489 -20.23 -2.68 -18.53
N PRO A 490 -21.14 -3.61 -18.18
CA PRO A 490 -20.86 -5.04 -18.11
C PRO A 490 -20.51 -5.62 -19.49
N LYS A 491 -19.79 -6.75 -19.54
CA LYS A 491 -19.40 -7.47 -20.78
C LYS A 491 -20.55 -7.63 -21.77
N TYR A 492 -21.72 -7.97 -21.26
CA TYR A 492 -22.94 -8.24 -22.03
C TYR A 492 -23.95 -7.08 -22.04
N GLY A 493 -23.59 -5.92 -21.47
CA GLY A 493 -24.49 -4.77 -21.31
C GLY A 493 -25.49 -4.93 -20.17
N TRP A 494 -26.26 -3.87 -19.90
CA TRP A 494 -27.21 -3.82 -18.78
C TRP A 494 -28.59 -4.45 -19.09
N GLU A 495 -28.98 -4.57 -20.36
CA GLU A 495 -30.33 -5.00 -20.75
C GLU A 495 -31.45 -4.34 -19.91
N ASP A 496 -32.22 -5.12 -19.14
CA ASP A 496 -33.32 -4.71 -18.26
C ASP A 496 -32.96 -4.72 -16.75
N ILE A 497 -31.70 -5.05 -16.43
CA ILE A 497 -31.17 -5.06 -15.07
C ILE A 497 -30.53 -3.72 -14.70
N ASN A 498 -30.45 -3.43 -13.40
CA ASN A 498 -29.77 -2.25 -12.87
C ASN A 498 -28.82 -2.64 -11.74
N ARG A 499 -28.06 -1.68 -11.21
CA ARG A 499 -27.06 -1.88 -10.13
C ARG A 499 -27.64 -2.48 -8.85
N ASN A 500 -28.94 -2.33 -8.62
CA ASN A 500 -29.63 -2.85 -7.44
C ASN A 500 -30.25 -4.23 -7.70
N SER A 501 -30.21 -4.73 -8.94
CA SER A 501 -30.76 -6.03 -9.29
C SER A 501 -29.88 -7.13 -8.70
N ILE A 502 -30.49 -7.98 -7.86
CA ILE A 502 -29.83 -9.13 -7.25
C ILE A 502 -30.33 -10.39 -7.95
N GLY A 503 -29.40 -11.23 -8.41
CA GLY A 503 -29.68 -12.50 -9.08
C GLY A 503 -28.97 -13.65 -8.40
N ILE A 504 -29.39 -14.87 -8.72
CA ILE A 504 -28.78 -16.11 -8.21
C ILE A 504 -28.00 -16.79 -9.34
N ILE A 505 -26.78 -17.23 -9.04
CA ILE A 505 -25.95 -17.98 -9.99
C ILE A 505 -26.60 -19.33 -10.28
N HIS A 506 -26.97 -19.56 -11.53
CA HIS A 506 -27.57 -20.82 -12.00
C HIS A 506 -26.56 -21.70 -12.74
N SER A 507 -25.60 -21.11 -13.45
CA SER A 507 -24.51 -21.82 -14.13
C SER A 507 -23.22 -21.03 -14.06
N LEU A 508 -22.10 -21.73 -13.96
CA LEU A 508 -20.74 -21.18 -14.02
C LEU A 508 -20.01 -21.88 -15.15
N GLU A 509 -19.47 -21.10 -16.08
CA GLU A 509 -18.68 -21.58 -17.20
C GLU A 509 -17.19 -21.48 -16.83
N GLU A 510 -16.35 -22.33 -17.45
CA GLU A 510 -14.92 -22.40 -17.12
C GLU A 510 -14.17 -21.13 -17.56
N ASP A 511 -14.65 -20.47 -18.62
CA ASP A 511 -14.06 -19.27 -19.22
C ASP A 511 -14.30 -17.98 -18.41
N GLY A 512 -14.98 -18.07 -17.26
CA GLY A 512 -15.28 -16.93 -16.39
C GLY A 512 -16.62 -16.25 -16.67
N ASP A 513 -17.47 -16.82 -17.52
CA ASP A 513 -18.86 -16.37 -17.64
C ASP A 513 -19.81 -17.14 -16.70
N MET A 514 -20.91 -16.50 -16.33
CA MET A 514 -21.93 -17.07 -15.47
C MET A 514 -23.34 -16.72 -15.96
N GLY A 515 -24.27 -17.64 -15.72
CA GLY A 515 -25.69 -17.45 -15.95
C GLY A 515 -26.42 -17.07 -14.66
N LEU A 516 -27.02 -15.88 -14.63
CA LEU A 516 -27.80 -15.36 -13.51
C LEU A 516 -29.29 -15.52 -13.74
N SER A 517 -29.98 -16.06 -12.74
CA SER A 517 -31.44 -16.08 -12.70
C SER A 517 -31.94 -14.85 -11.94
N PHE A 518 -32.91 -14.15 -12.52
CA PHE A 518 -33.59 -13.01 -11.92
C PHE A 518 -35.09 -13.32 -11.85
N CYS A 519 -35.73 -13.03 -10.72
CA CYS A 519 -37.14 -13.33 -10.45
C CYS A 519 -38.14 -12.64 -11.39
N PHE A 520 -37.70 -11.64 -12.15
CA PHE A 520 -38.50 -10.90 -13.13
C PHE A 520 -38.17 -11.26 -14.59
N ARG A 521 -37.29 -12.24 -14.83
CA ARG A 521 -36.90 -12.70 -16.18
C ARG A 521 -37.12 -14.20 -16.34
N SER A 522 -37.48 -14.60 -17.56
CA SER A 522 -37.63 -16.02 -17.93
C SER A 522 -36.36 -16.62 -18.56
N LYS A 523 -35.42 -15.78 -19.02
CA LYS A 523 -34.12 -16.20 -19.57
C LYS A 523 -32.99 -15.86 -18.61
N LEU A 524 -31.97 -16.70 -18.57
CA LEU A 524 -30.74 -16.44 -17.82
C LEU A 524 -30.02 -15.22 -18.41
N PHE A 525 -29.61 -14.32 -17.53
CA PHE A 525 -28.77 -13.18 -17.87
C PHE A 525 -27.30 -13.62 -17.83
N ARG A 526 -26.56 -13.38 -18.91
CA ARG A 526 -25.13 -13.68 -18.96
C ARG A 526 -24.33 -12.54 -18.35
N CYS A 527 -23.45 -12.86 -17.42
CA CYS A 527 -22.57 -11.91 -16.75
C CYS A 527 -21.16 -12.52 -16.66
N SER A 528 -20.12 -11.68 -16.66
CA SER A 528 -18.78 -12.16 -16.33
C SER A 528 -18.56 -12.17 -14.82
N VAL A 529 -17.81 -13.14 -14.31
CA VAL A 529 -17.40 -13.20 -12.88
C VAL A 529 -16.61 -11.99 -12.44
N THR A 530 -15.98 -11.28 -13.37
CA THR A 530 -15.24 -10.05 -13.07
C THR A 530 -16.18 -8.87 -12.78
N ASP A 531 -17.40 -8.89 -13.31
CA ASP A 531 -18.39 -7.82 -13.22
C ASP A 531 -19.31 -7.95 -12.01
N ALA A 532 -19.36 -9.12 -11.38
CA ALA A 532 -20.26 -9.43 -10.27
C ALA A 532 -19.54 -9.43 -8.91
N GLU A 533 -20.28 -9.11 -7.86
CA GLU A 533 -19.87 -9.27 -6.46
C GLU A 533 -20.90 -10.10 -5.70
N LYS A 534 -20.45 -10.85 -4.69
CA LYS A 534 -21.36 -11.59 -3.82
C LYS A 534 -22.20 -10.66 -2.97
N VAL A 535 -23.45 -11.04 -2.79
CA VAL A 535 -24.40 -10.43 -1.87
C VAL A 535 -24.77 -11.47 -0.83
N ALA A 536 -24.92 -11.05 0.42
CA ALA A 536 -25.41 -11.94 1.46
C ALA A 536 -26.82 -12.47 1.11
N PRO A 537 -27.07 -13.79 1.20
CA PRO A 537 -28.36 -14.37 0.85
C PRO A 537 -29.47 -13.93 1.82
N PHE A 538 -30.72 -13.96 1.34
CA PHE A 538 -31.90 -13.83 2.19
C PHE A 538 -32.28 -15.18 2.78
N GLU A 539 -32.85 -15.18 3.99
CA GLU A 539 -33.25 -16.40 4.69
C GLU A 539 -34.77 -16.49 4.89
N VAL A 540 -35.31 -17.72 4.89
CA VAL A 540 -36.71 -17.95 5.23
C VAL A 540 -36.93 -17.60 6.71
N GLY A 541 -37.96 -16.81 6.98
CA GLY A 541 -38.24 -16.27 8.31
C GLY A 541 -37.67 -14.86 8.54
N GLN A 542 -36.86 -14.33 7.62
CA GLN A 542 -36.34 -12.96 7.74
C GLN A 542 -37.43 -11.92 7.45
N GLU A 543 -37.43 -10.81 8.19
CA GLU A 543 -38.31 -9.69 7.93
C GLU A 543 -37.68 -8.70 6.94
N ILE A 544 -38.49 -8.20 6.02
CA ILE A 544 -38.06 -7.25 5.00
C ILE A 544 -39.08 -6.12 4.87
N HIS A 545 -38.64 -4.96 4.41
CA HIS A 545 -39.53 -3.96 3.82
C HIS A 545 -39.09 -3.63 2.40
N VAL A 546 -40.00 -3.09 1.59
CA VAL A 546 -39.62 -2.51 0.30
C VAL A 546 -38.95 -1.17 0.54
N MET A 547 -37.85 -0.89 -0.16
CA MET A 547 -37.11 0.36 -0.02
C MET A 547 -38.02 1.57 -0.31
N ALA A 548 -37.95 2.61 0.51
CA ALA A 548 -38.78 3.81 0.35
C ALA A 548 -38.53 4.55 -0.99
N SER A 549 -37.38 4.32 -1.63
CA SER A 549 -37.01 4.84 -2.95
C SER A 549 -37.68 4.11 -4.13
N VAL A 550 -38.36 2.98 -3.88
CA VAL A 550 -39.04 2.21 -4.93
C VAL A 550 -40.44 2.78 -5.15
N VAL A 551 -40.62 3.46 -6.28
CA VAL A 551 -41.91 4.06 -6.68
C VAL A 551 -42.85 3.02 -7.28
N GLU A 552 -42.30 2.00 -7.95
CA GLU A 552 -43.02 0.86 -8.53
C GLU A 552 -42.12 -0.39 -8.47
N PRO A 553 -42.45 -1.42 -7.66
CA PRO A 553 -41.61 -2.60 -7.55
C PRO A 553 -41.78 -3.52 -8.75
N ARG A 554 -40.69 -4.25 -9.05
CA ARG A 554 -40.60 -5.10 -10.25
C ARG A 554 -41.53 -6.31 -10.23
N LEU A 555 -41.99 -6.71 -9.04
CA LEU A 555 -42.96 -7.79 -8.86
C LEU A 555 -44.18 -7.29 -8.08
N GLY A 556 -45.33 -7.23 -8.78
CA GLY A 556 -46.69 -7.10 -8.24
C GLY A 556 -46.92 -6.06 -7.14
N TRP A 557 -47.41 -4.87 -7.52
CA TRP A 557 -47.95 -3.89 -6.58
C TRP A 557 -49.43 -4.16 -6.29
N SER A 558 -49.80 -4.30 -5.01
CA SER A 558 -51.20 -4.24 -4.60
C SER A 558 -51.35 -3.26 -3.44
N ASN A 559 -51.86 -2.06 -3.74
CA ASN A 559 -52.43 -1.04 -2.85
C ASN A 559 -51.77 -0.85 -1.46
N GLY A 560 -50.43 -0.81 -1.37
CA GLY A 560 -49.70 -0.57 -0.12
C GLY A 560 -48.69 0.57 -0.25
N ALA A 561 -48.36 1.22 0.87
CA ALA A 561 -47.36 2.29 0.91
C ALA A 561 -45.91 1.74 0.95
N PRO A 562 -44.89 2.53 0.59
CA PRO A 562 -43.45 2.17 0.58
C PRO A 562 -42.82 1.76 1.93
N ALA A 563 -43.64 1.47 2.96
CA ALA A 563 -43.24 1.09 4.31
C ALA A 563 -43.89 -0.24 4.75
N THR A 564 -44.35 -1.06 3.80
CA THR A 564 -45.00 -2.34 4.11
C THR A 564 -43.96 -3.37 4.52
N VAL A 565 -44.02 -3.81 5.78
CA VAL A 565 -43.14 -4.85 6.36
C VAL A 565 -43.78 -6.23 6.20
N GLY A 566 -42.98 -7.24 5.93
CA GLY A 566 -43.45 -8.63 5.95
C GLY A 566 -42.34 -9.65 6.14
N LYS A 567 -42.74 -10.88 6.51
CA LYS A 567 -41.83 -12.00 6.80
C LYS A 567 -41.71 -12.94 5.61
N ILE A 568 -40.50 -13.27 5.19
CA ILE A 568 -40.24 -14.22 4.10
C ILE A 568 -40.72 -15.61 4.54
N VAL A 569 -41.65 -16.19 3.78
CA VAL A 569 -42.17 -17.54 4.03
C VAL A 569 -41.53 -18.56 3.11
N ARG A 570 -41.16 -18.14 1.90
CA ARG A 570 -40.53 -19.00 0.89
C ARG A 570 -39.67 -18.16 -0.04
N ILE A 571 -38.54 -18.72 -0.46
CA ILE A 571 -37.71 -18.16 -1.52
C ILE A 571 -37.80 -19.11 -2.72
N ASP A 572 -38.16 -18.58 -3.89
CA ASP A 572 -38.24 -19.37 -5.12
C ASP A 572 -36.83 -19.55 -5.73
N MET A 573 -36.68 -20.52 -6.65
CA MET A 573 -35.37 -20.83 -7.30
C MET A 573 -34.81 -19.67 -8.14
N ASP A 574 -35.66 -18.74 -8.57
CA ASP A 574 -35.29 -17.51 -9.29
C ASP A 574 -34.97 -16.35 -8.33
N GLY A 575 -34.93 -16.62 -7.02
CA GLY A 575 -34.66 -15.65 -5.96
C GLY A 575 -35.89 -14.86 -5.51
N ALA A 576 -37.08 -15.09 -6.06
CA ALA A 576 -38.26 -14.32 -5.65
C ALA A 576 -38.62 -14.57 -4.17
N LEU A 577 -38.77 -13.48 -3.42
CA LEU A 577 -39.13 -13.54 -2.01
C LEU A 577 -40.65 -13.58 -1.87
N ASN A 578 -41.20 -14.68 -1.34
CA ASN A 578 -42.63 -14.80 -1.05
C ASN A 578 -42.88 -14.42 0.40
N VAL A 579 -43.48 -13.25 0.59
CA VAL A 579 -43.55 -12.54 1.87
C VAL A 579 -44.98 -12.52 2.41
N ARG A 580 -45.13 -12.89 3.68
CA ARG A 580 -46.38 -12.75 4.42
C ARG A 580 -46.42 -11.38 5.09
N VAL A 581 -47.44 -10.61 4.74
CA VAL A 581 -47.70 -9.28 5.30
C VAL A 581 -48.92 -9.38 6.22
N ALA A 582 -48.83 -8.79 7.41
CA ALA A 582 -49.94 -8.78 8.37
C ALA A 582 -51.19 -8.12 7.76
N GLY A 583 -52.33 -8.78 7.90
CA GLY A 583 -53.60 -8.30 7.32
C GLY A 583 -53.84 -8.64 5.84
N ARG A 584 -52.94 -9.39 5.19
CA ARG A 584 -53.15 -9.92 3.82
C ARG A 584 -53.32 -11.44 3.84
N SER A 585 -54.27 -11.94 3.05
CA SER A 585 -54.51 -13.38 2.87
C SER A 585 -53.55 -14.03 1.86
N ASN A 586 -53.10 -13.27 0.85
CA ASN A 586 -52.20 -13.75 -0.18
C ASN A 586 -50.74 -13.36 0.12
N LEU A 587 -49.80 -14.23 -0.29
CA LEU A 587 -48.37 -13.93 -0.23
C LEU A 587 -48.00 -12.86 -1.26
N TRP A 588 -47.15 -11.94 -0.85
CA TRP A 588 -46.61 -10.89 -1.70
C TRP A 588 -45.27 -11.33 -2.27
N ARG A 589 -45.13 -11.31 -3.60
CA ARG A 589 -43.88 -11.69 -4.27
C ARG A 589 -43.03 -10.44 -4.48
N VAL A 590 -41.82 -10.42 -3.91
CA VAL A 590 -40.93 -9.26 -3.90
C VAL A 590 -39.59 -9.61 -4.56
N SER A 591 -39.07 -8.70 -5.38
CA SER A 591 -37.73 -8.81 -5.94
C SER A 591 -36.70 -8.52 -4.84
N PRO A 592 -35.66 -9.34 -4.64
CA PRO A 592 -34.64 -9.08 -3.63
C PRO A 592 -33.95 -7.72 -3.78
N GLY A 593 -33.82 -7.21 -5.01
CA GLY A 593 -33.24 -5.90 -5.28
C GLY A 593 -34.10 -4.71 -4.85
N ASP A 594 -35.41 -4.92 -4.65
CA ASP A 594 -36.37 -3.91 -4.19
C ASP A 594 -36.61 -4.02 -2.67
N ALA A 595 -36.06 -5.06 -2.04
CA ALA A 595 -36.20 -5.36 -0.64
C ALA A 595 -34.98 -4.91 0.15
N GLU A 596 -35.22 -4.16 1.21
CA GLU A 596 -34.22 -3.98 2.24
C GLU A 596 -34.44 -5.04 3.31
N ARG A 597 -33.34 -5.69 3.71
CA ARG A 597 -33.34 -6.45 4.94
C ARG A 597 -33.63 -5.44 6.04
N LEU A 598 -34.77 -5.60 6.70
CA LEU A 598 -34.89 -5.03 8.02
C LEU A 598 -33.84 -5.79 8.81
N SER A 599 -32.68 -5.14 9.03
CA SER A 599 -31.86 -5.54 10.15
C SER A 599 -32.83 -5.53 11.31
N GLY A 600 -33.09 -6.70 11.87
CA GLY A 600 -33.75 -6.74 13.15
C GLY A 600 -33.05 -5.73 14.05
N PHE A 601 -33.75 -5.26 15.06
CA PHE A 601 -32.99 -4.74 16.18
C PHE A 601 -32.05 -5.87 16.60
N GLU A 602 -30.76 -5.59 16.68
CA GLU A 602 -29.77 -6.54 17.16
C GLU A 602 -29.52 -6.26 18.64
N VAL A 603 -29.11 -7.28 19.38
CA VAL A 603 -28.68 -7.08 20.76
C VAL A 603 -27.50 -6.12 20.76
N GLY A 604 -27.62 -5.00 21.46
CA GLY A 604 -26.64 -3.92 21.49
C GLY A 604 -27.05 -2.67 20.69
N ASP A 605 -28.12 -2.71 19.89
CA ASP A 605 -28.61 -1.55 19.16
C ASP A 605 -29.17 -0.47 20.10
N TRP A 606 -28.90 0.79 19.79
CA TRP A 606 -29.38 1.94 20.56
C TRP A 606 -30.67 2.48 19.96
N VAL A 607 -31.67 2.72 20.82
CA VAL A 607 -33.02 3.05 20.38
C VAL A 607 -33.64 4.22 21.16
N GLN A 608 -34.53 4.95 20.50
CA GLN A 608 -35.37 6.00 21.08
C GLN A 608 -36.81 5.84 20.60
N SER A 609 -37.80 6.36 21.35
CA SER A 609 -39.20 6.38 20.88
C SER A 609 -39.40 7.29 19.67
N LYS A 610 -40.18 6.81 18.71
CA LYS A 610 -40.61 7.62 17.56
C LYS A 610 -41.58 8.74 17.98
N PRO A 611 -41.38 10.00 17.54
CA PRO A 611 -42.26 11.12 17.88
C PRO A 611 -43.67 11.10 17.27
N SER A 612 -44.00 10.15 16.39
CA SER A 612 -45.20 10.21 15.54
C SER A 612 -45.90 8.86 15.40
N LEU A 613 -46.99 8.68 16.15
CA LEU A 613 -48.24 7.98 15.75
C LEU A 613 -49.27 8.15 16.88
N GLY A 614 -50.41 8.75 16.55
CA GLY A 614 -51.47 9.17 17.47
C GLY A 614 -52.30 8.06 18.12
N THR A 615 -51.72 6.90 18.39
CA THR A 615 -52.35 5.81 19.17
C THR A 615 -51.39 5.38 20.26
N ARG A 616 -51.90 5.32 21.50
CA ARG A 616 -51.17 5.07 22.75
C ARG A 616 -49.90 4.23 22.56
N PRO A 617 -48.71 4.70 22.96
CA PRO A 617 -47.53 3.84 23.02
C PRO A 617 -47.84 2.62 23.87
N SER A 618 -47.25 1.47 23.53
CA SER A 618 -47.29 0.26 24.37
C SER A 618 -47.03 0.63 25.85
N TYR A 619 -47.80 0.04 26.76
CA TYR A 619 -48.06 0.52 28.13
C TYR A 619 -46.79 0.92 28.93
N ASP A 620 -45.62 0.36 28.61
CA ASP A 620 -44.39 0.52 29.39
C ASP A 620 -43.46 1.68 28.97
N TRP A 621 -43.48 2.17 27.72
CA TRP A 621 -42.56 3.28 27.32
C TRP A 621 -42.96 4.64 27.93
N SER A 622 -44.22 4.78 28.36
CA SER A 622 -44.73 5.96 29.05
C SER A 622 -43.99 6.27 30.37
N ILE A 623 -43.34 5.25 30.96
CA ILE A 623 -42.53 5.34 32.18
C ILE A 623 -41.13 5.92 31.88
N VAL A 624 -40.67 5.86 30.62
CA VAL A 624 -39.29 6.17 30.23
C VAL A 624 -39.08 7.66 29.94
N GLY A 625 -40.13 8.40 29.58
CA GLY A 625 -40.05 9.80 29.21
C GLY A 625 -39.56 9.96 27.77
N LYS A 626 -40.05 11.00 27.07
CA LYS A 626 -39.89 11.18 25.61
C LYS A 626 -38.44 11.32 25.11
N GLU A 627 -37.49 11.59 26.00
CA GLU A 627 -36.09 11.92 25.65
C GLU A 627 -35.09 10.84 26.07
N SER A 628 -35.54 9.63 26.41
CA SER A 628 -34.66 8.58 26.93
C SER A 628 -34.15 7.64 25.86
N LEU A 629 -32.86 7.29 25.97
CA LEU A 629 -32.19 6.29 25.15
C LEU A 629 -32.21 4.93 25.85
N ALA A 630 -32.34 3.85 25.07
CA ALA A 630 -32.29 2.48 25.57
C ALA A 630 -31.43 1.61 24.65
N VAL A 631 -30.94 0.49 25.19
CA VAL A 631 -30.16 -0.50 24.42
C VAL A 631 -30.99 -1.78 24.29
N VAL A 632 -31.03 -2.36 23.10
CA VAL A 632 -31.72 -3.63 22.85
C VAL A 632 -30.94 -4.75 23.53
N HIS A 633 -31.58 -5.42 24.47
CA HIS A 633 -30.99 -6.49 25.27
C HIS A 633 -31.36 -7.88 24.74
N SER A 634 -32.60 -8.06 24.28
CA SER A 634 -33.01 -9.26 23.55
C SER A 634 -34.13 -8.93 22.56
N VAL A 635 -34.25 -9.78 21.54
CA VAL A 635 -35.17 -9.60 20.41
C VAL A 635 -36.04 -10.84 20.36
N GLN A 636 -37.35 -10.67 20.50
CA GLN A 636 -38.31 -11.79 20.50
C GLN A 636 -38.86 -12.03 19.10
N ASP A 637 -39.17 -13.28 18.78
CA ASP A 637 -39.66 -13.74 17.47
C ASP A 637 -41.01 -13.13 17.03
N ASN A 638 -41.70 -12.44 17.95
CA ASN A 638 -43.00 -11.82 17.77
C ASN A 638 -42.94 -10.29 17.51
N GLY A 639 -41.73 -9.74 17.31
CA GLY A 639 -41.54 -8.30 17.05
C GLY A 639 -41.43 -7.43 18.31
N TYR A 640 -41.40 -8.03 19.51
CA TYR A 640 -41.14 -7.30 20.74
C TYR A 640 -39.65 -7.30 21.09
N LEU A 641 -39.18 -6.15 21.56
CA LEU A 641 -37.82 -5.90 21.99
C LEU A 641 -37.79 -5.77 23.51
N GLU A 642 -36.84 -6.47 24.12
CA GLU A 642 -36.48 -6.28 25.51
C GLU A 642 -35.37 -5.23 25.58
N LEU A 643 -35.65 -4.10 26.23
CA LEU A 643 -34.78 -2.94 26.30
C LEU A 643 -34.19 -2.79 27.69
N ALA A 644 -32.88 -2.53 27.73
CA ALA A 644 -32.16 -2.12 28.92
C ALA A 644 -32.03 -0.60 28.93
N CYS A 645 -32.34 0.00 30.08
CA CYS A 645 -32.20 1.44 30.31
C CYS A 645 -31.27 1.68 31.48
N CYS A 646 -30.35 2.63 31.30
CA CYS A 646 -29.40 3.03 32.33
C CYS A 646 -30.13 3.44 33.64
N PHE A 647 -29.60 2.98 34.78
CA PHE A 647 -30.10 3.27 36.13
C PHE A 647 -31.54 2.85 36.46
N ARG A 648 -32.18 2.00 35.64
CA ARG A 648 -33.53 1.50 35.91
C ARG A 648 -33.50 -0.01 36.21
N LYS A 649 -34.17 -0.41 37.29
CA LYS A 649 -34.34 -1.83 37.61
C LYS A 649 -35.53 -2.40 36.85
N GLY A 650 -35.25 -3.23 35.86
CA GLY A 650 -36.27 -3.94 35.07
C GLY A 650 -35.98 -3.85 33.57
N LYS A 651 -36.32 -4.93 32.86
CA LYS A 651 -36.24 -5.02 31.41
C LYS A 651 -37.57 -4.52 30.82
N LEU A 652 -37.50 -3.54 29.92
CA LEU A 652 -38.67 -2.89 29.31
C LEU A 652 -39.07 -3.63 28.03
N MET A 653 -40.35 -3.87 27.82
CA MET A 653 -40.85 -4.54 26.61
C MET A 653 -41.53 -3.51 25.70
N THR A 654 -41.08 -3.41 24.45
CA THR A 654 -41.74 -2.54 23.45
C THR A 654 -41.77 -3.20 22.09
N HIS A 655 -42.72 -2.82 21.24
CA HIS A 655 -42.76 -3.33 19.88
C HIS A 655 -41.80 -2.52 18.99
N TYR A 656 -41.09 -3.18 18.07
CA TYR A 656 -40.07 -2.54 17.24
C TYR A 656 -40.59 -1.34 16.41
N THR A 657 -41.90 -1.27 16.18
CA THR A 657 -42.54 -0.15 15.46
C THR A 657 -42.55 1.15 16.25
N ASP A 658 -42.52 1.07 17.59
CA ASP A 658 -42.66 2.21 18.50
C ASP A 658 -41.33 2.94 18.71
N VAL A 659 -40.22 2.35 18.25
CA VAL A 659 -38.85 2.84 18.44
C VAL A 659 -38.11 2.97 17.11
N GLU A 660 -37.08 3.82 17.10
CA GLU A 660 -36.14 4.00 16.00
C GLU A 660 -34.70 3.80 16.49
N LYS A 661 -33.83 3.30 15.61
CA LYS A 661 -32.39 3.18 15.89
C LYS A 661 -31.76 4.58 15.91
N VAL A 662 -30.91 4.85 16.88
CA VAL A 662 -30.12 6.08 16.98
C VAL A 662 -28.62 5.77 16.95
N PRO A 663 -27.76 6.74 16.57
CA PRO A 663 -26.31 6.54 16.62
C PRO A 663 -25.85 6.13 18.02
N SER A 664 -25.06 5.07 18.11
CA SER A 664 -24.46 4.65 19.38
C SER A 664 -23.32 5.57 19.77
N PHE A 665 -23.18 5.77 21.08
CA PHE A 665 -22.00 6.40 21.64
C PHE A 665 -20.80 5.44 21.54
N LYS A 666 -19.63 5.97 21.18
CA LYS A 666 -18.39 5.21 21.00
C LYS A 666 -17.35 5.59 22.03
N ILE A 667 -16.53 4.62 22.42
CA ILE A 667 -15.35 4.86 23.25
C ILE A 667 -14.42 5.85 22.52
N GLY A 668 -13.89 6.83 23.24
CA GLY A 668 -13.05 7.90 22.70
C GLY A 668 -13.83 9.13 22.19
N GLN A 669 -15.17 9.11 22.19
CA GLN A 669 -15.95 10.30 21.84
C GLN A 669 -15.96 11.33 22.97
N TYR A 670 -15.84 12.60 22.59
CA TYR A 670 -15.98 13.75 23.48
C TYR A 670 -17.44 14.11 23.67
N VAL A 671 -17.83 14.34 24.92
CA VAL A 671 -19.19 14.64 25.32
C VAL A 671 -19.23 15.78 26.33
N ARG A 672 -20.35 16.51 26.32
CA ARG A 672 -20.72 17.49 27.36
C ARG A 672 -22.17 17.29 27.77
N PHE A 673 -22.55 17.82 28.93
CA PHE A 673 -23.95 17.80 29.34
C PHE A 673 -24.81 18.64 28.39
N ARG A 674 -26.02 18.14 28.10
CA ARG A 674 -26.97 18.83 27.24
C ARG A 674 -27.37 20.19 27.79
N ALA A 675 -27.45 21.20 26.92
CA ALA A 675 -27.87 22.54 27.32
C ALA A 675 -29.29 22.54 27.95
N GLY A 676 -29.46 23.20 29.09
CA GLY A 676 -30.73 23.29 29.80
C GLY A 676 -31.07 22.11 30.73
N LEU A 677 -30.13 21.17 30.93
CA LEU A 677 -30.28 20.09 31.91
C LEU A 677 -30.33 20.64 33.35
N MET A 678 -31.46 20.46 34.05
CA MET A 678 -31.58 20.89 35.45
C MET A 678 -30.73 20.03 36.41
N GLU A 679 -30.79 18.71 36.26
CA GLU A 679 -29.96 17.76 37.01
C GLU A 679 -29.78 16.47 36.18
N PRO A 680 -28.55 15.95 36.04
CA PRO A 680 -28.31 14.67 35.39
C PRO A 680 -28.86 13.51 36.21
N ARG A 681 -29.20 12.41 35.56
CA ARG A 681 -29.83 11.23 36.20
C ARG A 681 -28.95 10.55 37.23
N TRP A 682 -27.63 10.64 37.09
CA TRP A 682 -26.66 10.15 38.09
C TRP A 682 -26.33 11.19 39.19
N GLY A 683 -26.86 12.40 39.06
CA GLY A 683 -26.53 13.55 39.89
C GLY A 683 -25.15 14.13 39.55
N TRP A 684 -24.94 15.40 39.86
CA TRP A 684 -23.73 16.14 39.45
C TRP A 684 -22.42 15.50 39.94
N ARG A 685 -22.36 14.98 41.18
CA ARG A 685 -21.21 14.21 41.72
C ARG A 685 -19.85 14.87 41.44
N ALA A 686 -19.75 16.17 41.77
CA ALA A 686 -18.62 17.07 41.51
C ALA A 686 -18.45 17.57 40.06
N ALA A 687 -19.17 17.01 39.08
CA ALA A 687 -19.30 17.61 37.75
C ALA A 687 -20.19 18.85 37.79
N LYS A 688 -20.00 19.74 36.82
CA LYS A 688 -20.77 20.97 36.62
C LYS A 688 -21.47 20.91 35.25
N PRO A 689 -22.50 21.74 35.00
CA PRO A 689 -23.18 21.79 33.69
C PRO A 689 -22.24 21.99 32.50
N GLU A 690 -21.15 22.71 32.71
CA GLU A 690 -20.11 22.99 31.71
C GLU A 690 -19.03 21.90 31.62
N SER A 691 -19.07 20.85 32.45
CA SER A 691 -18.07 19.78 32.44
C SER A 691 -18.08 19.02 31.11
N ARG A 692 -16.87 18.75 30.61
CA ARG A 692 -16.61 18.03 29.35
C ARG A 692 -15.74 16.82 29.64
N GLY A 693 -15.97 15.73 28.91
CA GLY A 693 -15.26 14.49 29.16
C GLY A 693 -15.24 13.57 27.95
N ILE A 694 -14.53 12.46 28.12
CA ILE A 694 -14.39 11.43 27.08
C ILE A 694 -15.07 10.17 27.56
N ILE A 695 -15.83 9.53 26.67
CA ILE A 695 -16.43 8.22 26.94
C ILE A 695 -15.31 7.18 26.97
N THR A 696 -15.16 6.53 28.12
CA THR A 696 -14.13 5.52 28.39
C THR A 696 -14.66 4.09 28.27
N SER A 697 -15.95 3.88 28.55
CA SER A 697 -16.60 2.59 28.35
C SER A 697 -18.10 2.77 28.12
N VAL A 698 -18.68 1.85 27.36
CA VAL A 698 -20.13 1.75 27.14
C VAL A 698 -20.55 0.34 27.57
N HIS A 699 -21.47 0.23 28.52
CA HIS A 699 -21.95 -1.05 29.05
C HIS A 699 -23.18 -1.54 28.29
N SER A 700 -23.44 -2.85 28.38
CA SER A 700 -24.55 -3.52 27.69
C SER A 700 -25.95 -3.11 28.17
N ASP A 701 -26.04 -2.42 29.30
CA ASP A 701 -27.27 -1.86 29.85
C ASP A 701 -27.50 -0.39 29.45
N GLY A 702 -26.60 0.17 28.62
CA GLY A 702 -26.62 1.56 28.20
C GLY A 702 -25.91 2.52 29.16
N GLU A 703 -25.30 2.06 30.25
CA GLU A 703 -24.44 2.93 31.08
C GLU A 703 -23.21 3.37 30.30
N VAL A 704 -23.00 4.69 30.19
CA VAL A 704 -21.74 5.25 29.68
C VAL A 704 -20.87 5.71 30.84
N ARG A 705 -19.57 5.40 30.79
CA ARG A 705 -18.60 5.95 31.73
C ARG A 705 -17.82 7.05 31.07
N VAL A 706 -17.90 8.24 31.65
CA VAL A 706 -17.26 9.45 31.14
C VAL A 706 -16.14 9.84 32.11
N ALA A 707 -14.93 9.98 31.58
CA ALA A 707 -13.85 10.65 32.29
C ALA A 707 -13.98 12.14 32.04
N PHE A 708 -14.50 12.88 33.03
CA PHE A 708 -14.52 14.34 32.98
C PHE A 708 -13.14 14.90 33.30
N PHE A 709 -12.73 15.93 32.56
CA PHE A 709 -11.49 16.65 32.87
C PHE A 709 -11.58 17.28 34.26
N GLY A 710 -10.54 17.10 35.09
CA GLY A 710 -10.47 17.64 36.45
C GLY A 710 -11.13 16.80 37.55
N LEU A 711 -11.89 15.75 37.22
CA LEU A 711 -12.52 14.87 38.21
C LEU A 711 -11.72 13.59 38.42
N ALA A 712 -11.41 13.28 39.68
CA ALA A 712 -10.79 12.02 40.07
C ALA A 712 -11.84 10.89 40.04
N GLY A 713 -11.81 10.09 38.98
CA GLY A 713 -12.65 8.91 38.80
C GLY A 713 -13.61 8.99 37.61
N LEU A 714 -14.21 7.85 37.25
CA LEU A 714 -15.15 7.77 36.12
C LEU A 714 -16.56 8.13 36.56
N TRP A 715 -17.17 9.08 35.86
CA TRP A 715 -18.56 9.48 36.06
C TRP A 715 -19.46 8.52 35.29
N ARG A 716 -20.45 7.94 35.97
CA ARG A 716 -21.43 7.03 35.36
C ARG A 716 -22.60 7.85 34.85
N GLY A 717 -22.99 7.66 33.61
CA GLY A 717 -23.95 8.53 32.96
C GLY A 717 -25.02 7.80 32.20
N ASP A 718 -26.21 8.41 32.22
CA ASP A 718 -27.23 8.10 31.25
C ASP A 718 -26.87 8.87 29.96
N PRO A 719 -26.77 8.18 28.83
CA PRO A 719 -26.39 8.80 27.57
C PRO A 719 -27.31 9.94 27.13
N ALA A 720 -28.57 9.93 27.58
CA ALA A 720 -29.54 10.98 27.24
C ALA A 720 -29.23 12.32 27.93
N ASP A 721 -28.36 12.34 28.94
CA ASP A 721 -27.89 13.57 29.58
C ASP A 721 -26.77 14.27 28.78
N PHE A 722 -26.26 13.62 27.73
CA PHE A 722 -25.09 14.07 26.97
C PHE A 722 -25.41 14.48 25.53
N GLU A 723 -24.60 15.40 25.04
CA GLU A 723 -24.46 15.71 23.61
C GLU A 723 -23.01 15.50 23.17
N THR A 724 -22.82 15.02 21.94
CA THR A 724 -21.49 14.82 21.37
C THR A 724 -20.86 16.15 20.99
N GLU A 725 -19.58 16.32 21.31
CA GLU A 725 -18.83 17.55 21.01
C GLU A 725 -17.78 17.26 19.93
N LEU A 726 -17.75 18.12 18.90
CA LEU A 726 -16.73 18.09 17.86
C LEU A 726 -15.41 18.63 18.44
N MET A 727 -14.37 17.81 18.44
CA MET A 727 -13.02 18.21 18.82
C MET A 727 -12.11 18.22 17.60
N PHE A 728 -11.27 19.25 17.50
CA PHE A 728 -10.23 19.34 16.48
C PHE A 728 -8.93 18.74 17.01
N GLU A 729 -8.25 17.96 16.19
CA GLU A 729 -6.96 17.36 16.51
C GLU A 729 -5.81 18.31 16.18
N VAL A 730 -4.66 18.12 16.83
CA VAL A 730 -3.44 18.88 16.53
C VAL A 730 -2.97 18.55 15.11
N GLY A 731 -2.75 19.57 14.29
CA GLY A 731 -2.38 19.44 12.89
C GLY A 731 -3.57 19.61 11.92
N GLU A 732 -4.80 19.68 12.42
CA GLU A 732 -5.96 19.95 11.58
C GLU A 732 -6.01 21.40 11.11
N TRP A 733 -6.45 21.56 9.86
CA TRP A 733 -6.60 22.86 9.24
C TRP A 733 -7.99 23.39 9.52
N VAL A 734 -8.05 24.61 10.04
CA VAL A 734 -9.28 25.26 10.46
C VAL A 734 -9.40 26.65 9.85
N ARG A 735 -10.63 27.04 9.53
CA ARG A 735 -10.98 28.40 9.10
C ARG A 735 -11.79 29.11 10.19
N LEU A 736 -11.49 30.39 10.39
CA LEU A 736 -12.25 31.25 11.30
C LEU A 736 -13.61 31.61 10.67
N ARG A 737 -14.73 31.36 11.37
CA ARG A 737 -16.10 31.65 10.88
C ARG A 737 -16.43 33.14 10.90
N ASP A 738 -17.42 33.55 10.11
CA ASP A 738 -17.91 34.94 9.93
C ASP A 738 -18.54 35.62 11.17
N GLY A 739 -18.45 35.02 12.36
CA GLY A 739 -18.89 35.59 13.64
C GLY A 739 -17.79 35.75 14.69
N ALA A 740 -16.56 35.32 14.39
CA ALA A 740 -15.43 35.48 15.30
C ALA A 740 -14.89 36.90 15.23
N GLY A 741 -14.71 37.56 16.38
CA GLY A 741 -14.09 38.88 16.42
C GLY A 741 -12.70 38.88 15.79
N THR A 742 -12.30 40.01 15.20
CA THR A 742 -10.97 40.17 14.62
C THR A 742 -9.90 40.13 15.71
N TRP A 743 -8.88 39.29 15.53
CA TRP A 743 -7.74 39.18 16.44
C TRP A 743 -6.47 39.50 15.66
N LYS A 744 -5.86 40.66 15.96
CA LYS A 744 -4.69 41.18 15.22
C LYS A 744 -4.93 41.22 13.71
N SER A 745 -4.09 40.58 12.90
CA SER A 745 -4.28 40.49 11.43
C SER A 745 -5.17 39.32 10.99
N VAL A 746 -5.73 38.55 11.94
CA VAL A 746 -6.59 37.39 11.71
C VAL A 746 -8.05 37.80 11.79
N GLY A 747 -8.74 37.73 10.66
CA GLY A 747 -10.18 37.97 10.55
C GLY A 747 -10.94 36.72 10.10
N ALA A 748 -12.26 36.84 9.95
CA ALA A 748 -13.07 35.80 9.36
C ALA A 748 -12.53 35.36 7.99
N GLY A 749 -12.56 34.05 7.73
CA GLY A 749 -12.00 33.44 6.52
C GLY A 749 -10.51 33.11 6.59
N SER A 750 -9.78 33.53 7.63
CA SER A 750 -8.36 33.16 7.83
C SER A 750 -8.23 31.66 8.07
N ILE A 751 -7.19 31.05 7.51
CA ILE A 751 -6.89 29.63 7.65
C ILE A 751 -5.69 29.47 8.60
N GLY A 752 -5.82 28.58 9.57
CA GLY A 752 -4.78 28.27 10.55
C GLY A 752 -4.71 26.77 10.84
N VAL A 753 -3.67 26.38 11.58
CA VAL A 753 -3.43 24.99 11.97
C VAL A 753 -3.59 24.84 13.48
N VAL A 754 -4.36 23.85 13.92
CA VAL A 754 -4.55 23.56 15.34
C VAL A 754 -3.24 23.07 15.95
N GLN A 755 -2.77 23.73 17.00
CA GLN A 755 -1.49 23.45 17.66
C GLN A 755 -1.66 22.86 19.07
N GLY A 756 -2.86 22.86 19.63
CA GLY A 756 -3.16 22.29 20.95
C GLY A 756 -4.46 22.81 21.56
N LEU A 757 -4.76 22.35 22.77
CA LEU A 757 -5.92 22.76 23.58
C LEU A 757 -5.45 23.60 24.78
N GLY A 758 -6.25 24.57 25.22
CA GLY A 758 -5.98 25.46 26.35
C GLY A 758 -6.31 24.83 27.70
N TYR A 759 -5.35 24.80 28.63
CA TYR A 759 -5.56 24.23 29.96
C TYR A 759 -5.35 25.30 31.05
N GLY A 760 -6.29 25.41 31.97
CA GLY A 760 -6.19 26.19 33.20
C GLY A 760 -6.23 25.27 34.42
N ARG A 761 -5.17 25.27 35.25
CA ARG A 761 -5.06 24.44 36.48
C ARG A 761 -5.45 22.97 36.23
N ASP A 762 -4.86 22.36 35.21
CA ASP A 762 -5.06 20.96 34.77
C ASP A 762 -6.47 20.62 34.22
N GLU A 763 -7.33 21.61 33.98
CA GLU A 763 -8.61 21.45 33.29
C GLU A 763 -8.60 22.14 31.93
N TRP A 764 -9.17 21.50 30.90
CA TRP A 764 -9.35 22.14 29.60
C TRP A 764 -10.33 23.32 29.76
N ASP A 765 -9.90 24.54 29.44
CA ASP A 765 -10.66 25.77 29.66
C ASP A 765 -11.68 26.08 28.55
N GLY A 766 -11.85 25.15 27.60
CA GLY A 766 -12.74 25.31 26.44
C GLY A 766 -12.13 26.10 25.28
N THR A 767 -10.85 26.48 25.38
CA THR A 767 -10.13 27.18 24.31
C THR A 767 -9.24 26.25 23.50
N ILE A 768 -9.01 26.62 22.25
CA ILE A 768 -8.12 25.92 21.33
C ILE A 768 -7.03 26.87 20.85
N PHE A 769 -5.81 26.34 20.72
CA PHE A 769 -4.66 27.06 20.20
C PHE A 769 -4.54 26.83 18.71
N VAL A 770 -4.67 27.89 17.92
CA VAL A 770 -4.52 27.83 16.46
C VAL A 770 -3.37 28.74 16.06
N GLY A 771 -2.41 28.20 15.30
CA GLY A 771 -1.39 28.99 14.64
C GLY A 771 -1.94 29.55 13.33
N PHE A 772 -1.94 30.87 13.17
CA PHE A 772 -2.32 31.52 11.92
C PHE A 772 -1.08 32.09 11.22
N CYS A 773 -1.09 32.00 9.90
CA CYS A 773 0.03 32.41 9.06
C CYS A 773 0.39 33.89 9.27
N GLY A 774 1.64 34.13 9.68
CA GLY A 774 2.18 35.49 9.87
C GLY A 774 1.99 36.09 11.27
N GLU A 775 1.40 35.34 12.21
CA GLU A 775 1.29 35.76 13.61
C GLU A 775 2.26 34.95 14.49
N PRO A 776 3.11 35.60 15.32
CA PRO A 776 4.06 34.91 16.18
C PRO A 776 3.39 34.27 17.42
N GLU A 777 2.20 34.76 17.77
CA GLU A 777 1.42 34.26 18.90
C GLU A 777 0.28 33.36 18.40
N ARG A 778 -0.09 32.40 19.24
CA ARG A 778 -1.20 31.48 18.94
C ARG A 778 -2.52 32.19 19.22
N TRP A 779 -3.46 32.08 18.29
CA TRP A 779 -4.84 32.48 18.56
C TRP A 779 -5.43 31.54 19.60
N VAL A 780 -6.13 32.13 20.58
CA VAL A 780 -6.82 31.43 21.66
C VAL A 780 -8.28 31.81 21.59
N GLY A 781 -9.15 30.84 21.43
CA GLY A 781 -10.59 31.09 21.42
C GLY A 781 -11.42 29.81 21.43
N PRO A 782 -12.76 29.93 21.40
CA PRO A 782 -13.64 28.79 21.48
C PRO A 782 -13.70 28.04 20.15
N ILE A 783 -13.88 26.72 20.23
CA ILE A 783 -14.04 25.81 19.08
C ILE A 783 -15.20 26.23 18.16
N SER A 784 -16.26 26.85 18.72
CA SER A 784 -17.42 27.32 17.96
C SER A 784 -17.10 28.36 16.88
N HIS A 785 -15.94 29.03 16.99
CA HIS A 785 -15.49 30.02 16.02
C HIS A 785 -14.74 29.41 14.83
N LEU A 786 -14.56 28.08 14.81
CA LEU A 786 -13.77 27.38 13.81
C LEU A 786 -14.62 26.42 12.96
N GLU A 787 -14.17 26.18 11.73
CA GLU A 787 -14.65 25.13 10.84
C GLU A 787 -13.47 24.37 10.22
N ARG A 788 -13.63 23.08 9.94
CA ARG A 788 -12.57 22.26 9.30
C ARG A 788 -12.46 22.62 7.82
N VAL A 789 -11.23 22.67 7.30
CA VAL A 789 -10.96 22.88 5.86
C VAL A 789 -10.00 21.83 5.32
N ASP A 790 -10.08 21.58 4.01
CA ASP A 790 -9.17 20.68 3.33
C ASP A 790 -7.73 21.19 3.41
N ARG A 791 -6.82 20.27 3.73
CA ARG A 791 -5.40 20.55 3.88
C ARG A 791 -4.73 20.61 2.51
N LEU A 792 -3.91 21.63 2.28
CA LEU A 792 -2.97 21.66 1.16
C LEU A 792 -1.78 20.73 1.44
N VAL A 793 -1.28 20.06 0.41
CA VAL A 793 -0.17 19.09 0.52
C VAL A 793 1.09 19.57 -0.19
N VAL A 794 2.24 19.13 0.32
CA VAL A 794 3.53 19.33 -0.35
C VAL A 794 3.50 18.58 -1.69
N GLY A 795 4.00 19.21 -2.76
CA GLY A 795 3.91 18.73 -4.13
C GLY A 795 2.69 19.26 -4.90
N GLN A 796 1.71 19.85 -4.23
CA GLN A 796 0.52 20.41 -4.90
C GLN A 796 0.86 21.71 -5.63
N LYS A 797 0.41 21.86 -6.88
CA LYS A 797 0.50 23.13 -7.61
C LYS A 797 -0.60 24.08 -7.14
N VAL A 798 -0.22 25.33 -6.87
CA VAL A 798 -1.12 26.38 -6.38
C VAL A 798 -0.87 27.69 -7.10
N ARG A 799 -1.90 28.54 -7.15
CA ARG A 799 -1.80 29.92 -7.64
C ARG A 799 -2.56 30.88 -6.72
N VAL A 800 -2.22 32.17 -6.79
CA VAL A 800 -2.92 33.22 -6.03
C VAL A 800 -4.30 33.45 -6.63
N LYS A 801 -5.35 33.36 -5.81
CA LYS A 801 -6.75 33.61 -6.21
C LYS A 801 -6.88 34.96 -6.90
N LEU A 802 -7.69 35.03 -7.97
CA LEU A 802 -7.93 36.28 -8.70
C LEU A 802 -8.57 37.39 -7.85
N SER A 803 -9.22 37.03 -6.74
CA SER A 803 -9.78 37.97 -5.78
C SER A 803 -8.74 38.69 -4.92
N VAL A 804 -7.50 38.21 -4.84
CA VAL A 804 -6.44 38.72 -3.96
C VAL A 804 -5.62 39.79 -4.67
N LYS A 805 -5.92 41.08 -4.46
CA LYS A 805 -5.19 42.18 -5.15
C LYS A 805 -3.69 42.22 -4.84
N GLN A 806 -3.31 41.87 -3.60
CA GLN A 806 -1.91 41.83 -3.17
C GLN A 806 -1.77 40.74 -2.10
N PRO A 807 -0.93 39.71 -2.32
CA PRO A 807 -0.72 38.65 -1.36
C PRO A 807 0.06 39.16 -0.14
N ARG A 808 -0.23 38.60 1.04
CA ARG A 808 0.31 39.03 2.34
C ARG A 808 1.83 39.08 2.40
N PHE A 809 2.51 38.11 1.78
CA PHE A 809 3.99 38.03 1.74
C PHE A 809 4.60 38.67 0.49
N GLY A 810 3.80 39.38 -0.29
CA GLY A 810 4.22 40.05 -1.51
C GLY A 810 4.39 39.10 -2.70
N TRP A 811 4.43 39.71 -3.88
CA TRP A 811 4.47 38.99 -5.15
C TRP A 811 5.81 38.31 -5.44
N SER A 812 6.92 38.77 -4.84
CA SER A 812 8.27 38.21 -5.06
C SER A 812 8.69 38.05 -6.53
N GLY A 813 8.13 38.86 -7.44
CA GLY A 813 8.36 38.78 -8.89
C GLY A 813 7.28 38.00 -9.68
N HIS A 814 6.25 37.50 -9.00
CA HIS A 814 5.15 36.72 -9.57
C HIS A 814 3.89 37.58 -9.78
N ASN A 815 2.89 37.00 -10.45
CA ASN A 815 1.58 37.59 -10.70
C ASN A 815 0.48 36.51 -10.58
N HIS A 816 -0.79 36.87 -10.78
CA HIS A 816 -1.90 35.91 -10.71
C HIS A 816 -1.83 34.74 -11.70
N ALA A 817 -1.06 34.88 -12.80
CA ALA A 817 -0.84 33.81 -13.76
C ALA A 817 0.31 32.88 -13.36
N SER A 818 1.08 33.23 -12.32
CA SER A 818 2.19 32.42 -11.84
C SER A 818 1.67 31.24 -11.04
N VAL A 819 2.04 30.04 -11.47
CA VAL A 819 1.77 28.78 -10.77
C VAL A 819 3.08 28.32 -10.12
N GLY A 820 3.00 27.89 -8.88
CA GLY A 820 4.13 27.28 -8.20
C GLY A 820 3.72 26.06 -7.40
N THR A 821 4.71 25.26 -7.03
CA THR A 821 4.50 24.00 -6.30
C THR A 821 4.76 24.21 -4.82
N VAL A 822 3.84 23.77 -3.95
CA VAL A 822 4.05 23.79 -2.51
C VAL A 822 5.24 22.89 -2.17
N SER A 823 6.34 23.49 -1.75
CA SER A 823 7.59 22.80 -1.40
C SER A 823 7.66 22.42 0.09
N ALA A 824 7.06 23.25 0.95
CA ALA A 824 6.95 23.00 2.38
C ALA A 824 5.77 23.79 2.94
N ILE A 825 5.27 23.32 4.09
CA ILE A 825 4.24 24.01 4.87
C ILE A 825 4.77 24.15 6.29
N ASP A 826 4.89 25.37 6.77
CA ASP A 826 5.37 25.66 8.12
C ASP A 826 4.29 25.34 9.17
N ALA A 827 4.66 25.27 10.45
CA ALA A 827 3.77 24.89 11.54
C ALA A 827 2.60 25.88 11.80
N ASP A 828 2.70 27.10 11.28
CA ASP A 828 1.64 28.13 11.28
C ASP A 828 0.76 28.07 10.01
N GLY A 829 0.99 27.09 9.14
CA GLY A 829 0.29 26.92 7.87
C GLY A 829 0.90 27.66 6.69
N LYS A 830 1.98 28.45 6.89
CA LYS A 830 2.59 29.22 5.79
C LYS A 830 3.11 28.32 4.67
N LEU A 831 2.77 28.66 3.43
CA LEU A 831 3.17 27.89 2.25
C LEU A 831 4.48 28.43 1.68
N ARG A 832 5.47 27.56 1.48
CA ARG A 832 6.67 27.86 0.71
C ARG A 832 6.50 27.31 -0.69
N ILE A 833 6.50 28.18 -1.69
CA ILE A 833 6.23 27.84 -3.08
C ILE A 833 7.53 27.82 -3.87
N TYR A 834 7.82 26.67 -4.48
CA TYR A 834 8.89 26.51 -5.44
C TYR A 834 8.41 26.89 -6.84
N THR A 835 9.23 27.68 -7.54
CA THR A 835 9.05 28.02 -8.96
C THR A 835 10.35 27.73 -9.72
N PRO A 836 10.32 27.42 -11.04
CA PRO A 836 11.52 27.04 -11.78
C PRO A 836 12.62 28.12 -11.81
N ALA A 837 13.87 27.67 -11.99
CA ALA A 837 15.13 28.33 -11.63
C ALA A 837 15.28 29.85 -11.92
N GLY A 838 15.67 30.59 -10.88
CA GLY A 838 16.07 32.01 -10.92
C GLY A 838 15.25 32.95 -10.01
N SER A 839 14.10 32.49 -9.53
CA SER A 839 13.17 33.25 -8.68
C SER A 839 13.48 33.12 -7.18
N LYS A 840 13.22 34.20 -6.44
CA LYS A 840 13.28 34.21 -4.96
C LYS A 840 12.20 33.29 -4.38
N ALA A 841 12.45 32.73 -3.20
CA ALA A 841 11.47 31.90 -2.49
C ALA A 841 10.13 32.64 -2.34
N TRP A 842 9.06 32.07 -2.92
CA TRP A 842 7.73 32.68 -2.93
C TRP A 842 6.92 32.13 -1.75
N MET A 843 6.61 32.98 -0.77
CA MET A 843 5.78 32.60 0.38
C MET A 843 4.35 33.04 0.15
N LEU A 844 3.37 32.22 0.51
CA LEU A 844 1.95 32.52 0.37
C LEU A 844 1.16 32.12 1.62
N ASP A 845 0.09 32.88 1.90
CA ASP A 845 -0.91 32.52 2.90
C ASP A 845 -1.89 31.50 2.29
N PRO A 846 -2.21 30.39 2.98
CA PRO A 846 -3.18 29.44 2.49
C PRO A 846 -4.56 30.00 2.15
N ALA A 847 -5.00 31.07 2.83
CA ALA A 847 -6.28 31.70 2.55
C ALA A 847 -6.30 32.37 1.16
N GLU A 848 -5.14 32.76 0.64
CA GLU A 848 -4.97 33.52 -0.60
C GLU A 848 -4.79 32.64 -1.85
N VAL A 849 -4.58 31.34 -1.68
CA VAL A 849 -4.25 30.43 -2.78
C VAL A 849 -5.38 29.48 -3.12
N GLU A 850 -5.42 29.05 -4.37
CA GLU A 850 -6.25 27.97 -4.87
C GLU A 850 -5.39 26.89 -5.55
N PRO A 851 -5.77 25.61 -5.43
CA PRO A 851 -5.09 24.53 -6.13
C PRO A 851 -5.28 24.67 -7.64
N VAL A 852 -4.22 24.37 -8.40
CA VAL A 852 -4.26 24.33 -9.86
C VAL A 852 -4.36 22.87 -10.30
N GLU A 853 -5.53 22.49 -10.78
CA GLU A 853 -5.74 21.22 -11.46
C GLU A 853 -5.21 21.36 -12.90
N GLU A 854 -3.98 20.91 -13.17
CA GLU A 854 -3.54 20.65 -14.54
C GLU A 854 -3.89 19.19 -14.87
N GLU A 855 -4.85 18.99 -15.77
CA GLU A 855 -5.00 17.70 -16.43
C GLU A 855 -3.74 17.45 -17.28
N GLN A 856 -2.90 16.52 -16.83
CA GLN A 856 -1.73 16.09 -17.59
C GLN A 856 -2.16 15.64 -18.99
N LEU A 857 -1.48 16.15 -20.02
CA LEU A 857 -1.65 15.67 -21.39
C LEU A 857 -1.37 14.16 -21.43
N ARG A 858 -2.12 13.42 -22.24
CA ARG A 858 -1.94 11.98 -22.46
C ARG A 858 -1.66 11.69 -23.92
N ILE A 859 -1.05 10.55 -24.21
CA ILE A 859 -0.95 10.04 -25.57
C ILE A 859 -2.38 9.88 -26.12
N GLY A 860 -2.63 10.39 -27.33
CA GLY A 860 -3.95 10.45 -27.96
C GLY A 860 -4.70 11.78 -27.74
N ASP A 861 -4.21 12.68 -26.89
CA ASP A 861 -4.82 14.00 -26.74
C ASP A 861 -4.61 14.86 -27.99
N TRP A 862 -5.65 15.60 -28.35
CA TRP A 862 -5.61 16.55 -29.44
C TRP A 862 -5.08 17.88 -28.93
N VAL A 863 -4.12 18.46 -29.61
CA VAL A 863 -3.41 19.66 -29.17
C VAL A 863 -3.22 20.66 -30.30
N ARG A 864 -3.10 21.93 -29.94
CA ARG A 864 -2.64 23.00 -30.85
C ARG A 864 -1.56 23.82 -30.17
N VAL A 865 -0.72 24.50 -30.98
CA VAL A 865 0.31 25.40 -30.46
C VAL A 865 -0.35 26.64 -29.85
N LYS A 866 0.01 26.99 -28.61
CA LYS A 866 -0.52 28.18 -27.93
C LYS A 866 -0.17 29.44 -28.70
N THR A 867 -1.11 30.37 -28.78
CA THR A 867 -0.91 31.68 -29.44
C THR A 867 0.10 32.58 -28.71
N SER A 868 0.42 32.27 -27.45
CA SER A 868 1.42 32.99 -26.64
C SER A 868 2.87 32.59 -26.95
N VAL A 869 3.11 31.53 -27.72
CA VAL A 869 4.46 31.05 -28.05
C VAL A 869 4.98 31.82 -29.26
N ALA A 870 5.83 32.82 -29.03
CA ALA A 870 6.46 33.60 -30.10
C ALA A 870 7.78 33.00 -30.61
N SER A 871 8.45 32.18 -29.80
CA SER A 871 9.75 31.57 -30.13
C SER A 871 9.72 30.10 -29.72
N PRO A 872 9.51 29.18 -30.67
CA PRO A 872 9.40 27.77 -30.37
C PRO A 872 10.75 27.10 -30.16
N THR A 873 10.76 26.06 -29.33
CA THR A 873 11.94 25.25 -29.01
C THR A 873 12.44 24.49 -30.23
N HIS A 874 11.53 24.06 -31.10
CA HIS A 874 11.85 23.44 -32.39
C HIS A 874 11.25 24.26 -33.54
N GLN A 875 11.91 24.30 -34.69
CA GLN A 875 11.41 25.06 -35.85
C GLN A 875 10.02 24.57 -36.27
N TRP A 876 9.10 25.53 -36.47
CA TRP A 876 7.71 25.24 -36.85
C TRP A 876 7.57 24.53 -38.21
N GLY A 877 8.47 24.79 -39.17
CA GLY A 877 8.33 24.24 -40.51
C GLY A 877 6.99 24.63 -41.13
N GLU A 878 6.14 23.64 -41.44
CA GLU A 878 4.78 23.82 -41.98
C GLU A 878 3.67 23.95 -40.92
N VAL A 879 4.01 23.87 -39.63
CA VAL A 879 3.08 23.96 -38.49
C VAL A 879 2.80 25.42 -38.16
N THR A 880 1.54 25.76 -37.89
CA THR A 880 1.13 27.10 -37.45
C THR A 880 0.33 27.02 -36.16
N HIS A 881 0.03 28.15 -35.51
CA HIS A 881 -0.89 28.19 -34.36
C HIS A 881 -2.30 27.67 -34.65
N LEU A 882 -2.68 27.55 -35.92
CA LEU A 882 -3.97 27.02 -36.36
C LEU A 882 -3.94 25.50 -36.59
N SER A 883 -2.76 24.90 -36.68
CA SER A 883 -2.58 23.47 -36.91
C SER A 883 -2.98 22.68 -35.66
N ILE A 884 -3.74 21.61 -35.87
CA ILE A 884 -4.19 20.70 -34.81
C ILE A 884 -3.50 19.36 -35.03
N GLY A 885 -2.82 18.87 -33.99
CA GLY A 885 -2.11 17.60 -33.99
C GLY A 885 -2.58 16.69 -32.86
N VAL A 886 -2.17 15.43 -32.89
CA VAL A 886 -2.46 14.42 -31.86
C VAL A 886 -1.15 14.00 -31.19
N VAL A 887 -1.13 13.93 -29.86
CA VAL A 887 0.06 13.49 -29.12
C VAL A 887 0.29 12.00 -29.38
N HIS A 888 1.47 11.67 -29.90
CA HIS A 888 1.84 10.30 -30.27
C HIS A 888 2.81 9.64 -29.28
N ARG A 889 3.79 10.40 -28.78
CA ARG A 889 4.79 9.92 -27.81
C ARG A 889 5.17 11.05 -26.85
N MET A 890 5.45 10.70 -25.60
CA MET A 890 5.98 11.62 -24.58
C MET A 890 7.31 11.09 -24.07
N GLU A 891 8.33 11.94 -23.99
CA GLU A 891 9.63 11.62 -23.39
C GLU A 891 9.80 12.39 -22.08
N GLU A 892 9.80 11.67 -20.95
CA GLU A 892 9.74 12.26 -19.60
C GLU A 892 11.05 12.93 -19.18
N GLU A 893 12.20 12.45 -19.62
CA GLU A 893 13.51 13.00 -19.24
C GLU A 893 13.78 14.41 -19.81
N ALA A 894 13.15 14.76 -20.94
CA ALA A 894 13.36 16.04 -21.63
C ALA A 894 12.11 16.95 -21.69
N GLY A 895 10.93 16.46 -21.30
CA GLY A 895 9.65 17.18 -21.43
C GLY A 895 9.24 17.44 -22.89
N GLU A 896 9.66 16.56 -23.80
CA GLU A 896 9.40 16.62 -25.24
C GLU A 896 8.18 15.78 -25.63
N LEU A 897 7.34 16.34 -26.48
CA LEU A 897 6.17 15.72 -27.08
C LEU A 897 6.43 15.49 -28.56
N SER A 898 6.10 14.29 -29.04
CA SER A 898 6.03 13.99 -30.46
C SER A 898 4.57 14.07 -30.92
N LEU A 899 4.26 15.05 -31.76
CA LEU A 899 2.92 15.29 -32.30
C LEU A 899 2.79 14.74 -33.72
N ALA A 900 1.70 14.01 -33.97
CA ALA A 900 1.30 13.61 -35.31
C ALA A 900 0.35 14.68 -35.89
N PHE A 901 0.72 15.23 -37.05
CA PHE A 901 -0.16 16.09 -37.83
C PHE A 901 -0.60 15.36 -39.09
N CYS A 902 -1.86 15.49 -39.48
CA CYS A 902 -2.43 14.75 -40.61
C CYS A 902 -1.77 15.03 -41.97
N PHE A 903 -1.01 16.12 -42.08
CA PHE A 903 -0.30 16.57 -43.29
C PHE A 903 1.21 16.31 -43.27
N MET A 904 1.77 15.74 -42.20
CA MET A 904 3.20 15.42 -42.12
C MET A 904 3.42 13.91 -42.03
N GLU A 905 4.45 13.43 -42.72
CA GLU A 905 4.87 12.01 -42.63
C GLU A 905 5.76 11.73 -41.41
N ARG A 906 6.37 12.77 -40.82
CA ARG A 906 7.22 12.67 -39.63
C ARG A 906 6.54 13.33 -38.42
N LEU A 907 6.78 12.78 -37.23
CA LEU A 907 6.33 13.36 -35.97
C LEU A 907 7.04 14.69 -35.72
N TRP A 908 6.29 15.69 -35.25
CA TRP A 908 6.80 17.01 -34.92
C TRP A 908 7.10 17.12 -33.44
N LEU A 909 8.30 17.60 -33.09
CA LEU A 909 8.77 17.68 -31.72
C LEU A 909 8.47 19.06 -31.13
N CYS A 910 7.95 19.09 -29.91
CA CYS A 910 7.72 20.32 -29.15
C CYS A 910 7.80 20.09 -27.65
N LYS A 911 7.89 21.15 -26.85
CA LYS A 911 7.80 21.02 -25.39
C LYS A 911 6.33 21.05 -24.95
N ALA A 912 6.00 20.32 -23.88
CA ALA A 912 4.62 20.21 -23.40
C ALA A 912 3.97 21.57 -23.03
N TRP A 913 4.77 22.55 -22.61
CA TRP A 913 4.28 23.89 -22.27
C TRP A 913 3.88 24.73 -23.50
N GLU A 914 4.36 24.39 -24.70
CA GLU A 914 4.12 25.14 -25.95
C GLU A 914 2.74 24.87 -26.56
N VAL A 915 2.08 23.81 -26.10
CA VAL A 915 0.83 23.33 -26.67
C VAL A 915 -0.30 23.32 -25.64
N GLU A 916 -1.52 23.43 -26.12
CA GLU A 916 -2.74 23.35 -25.31
C GLU A 916 -3.68 22.29 -25.86
N ARG A 917 -4.40 21.61 -24.97
CA ARG A 917 -5.37 20.59 -25.33
C ARG A 917 -6.58 21.23 -26.02
N VAL A 918 -7.02 20.63 -27.11
CA VAL A 918 -8.25 20.97 -27.83
C VAL A 918 -9.21 19.78 -27.79
N ARG A 919 -10.49 20.06 -27.93
CA ARG A 919 -11.52 19.02 -27.97
C ARG A 919 -11.25 18.07 -29.16
N PRO A 920 -11.18 16.75 -28.94
CA PRO A 920 -11.08 15.79 -30.03
C PRO A 920 -12.39 15.72 -30.82
N PHE A 921 -12.28 15.58 -32.15
CA PHE A 921 -13.43 15.25 -32.99
C PHE A 921 -13.81 13.78 -32.79
N ARG A 922 -15.12 13.51 -32.69
CA ARG A 922 -15.66 12.16 -32.52
C ARG A 922 -16.53 11.78 -33.71
N VAL A 923 -16.59 10.48 -34.00
CA VAL A 923 -17.55 9.95 -34.97
C VAL A 923 -18.97 10.33 -34.52
N GLY A 924 -19.73 10.93 -35.42
CA GLY A 924 -21.06 11.47 -35.14
C GLY A 924 -21.12 12.99 -34.97
N ASP A 925 -20.00 13.68 -34.78
CA ASP A 925 -19.97 15.14 -34.64
C ASP A 925 -20.49 15.84 -35.91
N LYS A 926 -21.41 16.81 -35.73
CA LYS A 926 -21.89 17.69 -36.81
C LYS A 926 -20.86 18.81 -37.03
N VAL A 927 -20.42 18.97 -38.27
CA VAL A 927 -19.29 19.83 -38.63
C VAL A 927 -19.55 20.63 -39.89
N ARG A 928 -18.85 21.77 -40.02
CA ARG A 928 -18.83 22.62 -41.21
C ARG A 928 -17.40 23.10 -41.49
N ILE A 929 -17.16 23.54 -42.72
CA ILE A 929 -15.86 24.12 -43.11
C ILE A 929 -15.71 25.50 -42.47
N ARG A 930 -14.51 25.81 -41.97
CA ARG A 930 -14.18 27.09 -41.34
C ARG A 930 -14.40 28.24 -42.32
N GLU A 931 -15.03 29.32 -41.85
CA GLU A 931 -15.24 30.54 -42.64
C GLU A 931 -13.90 31.24 -42.91
N GLY A 932 -13.68 31.68 -44.15
CA GLY A 932 -12.45 32.38 -44.57
C GLY A 932 -11.30 31.47 -45.05
N LEU A 933 -11.48 30.16 -45.09
CA LEU A 933 -10.52 29.21 -45.68
C LEU A 933 -10.37 29.41 -47.20
N VAL A 934 -9.24 29.92 -47.70
CA VAL A 934 -9.07 30.21 -49.13
C VAL A 934 -8.87 28.93 -49.96
N SER A 935 -8.09 27.97 -49.46
CA SER A 935 -7.85 26.67 -50.10
C SER A 935 -7.57 25.59 -49.05
N PRO A 936 -8.39 24.53 -48.92
CA PRO A 936 -8.13 23.42 -48.03
C PRO A 936 -6.91 22.62 -48.53
N ARG A 937 -6.16 22.05 -47.59
CA ARG A 937 -4.87 21.40 -47.90
C ARG A 937 -5.02 20.16 -48.82
N TRP A 938 -6.18 19.50 -48.81
CA TRP A 938 -6.51 18.39 -49.72
C TRP A 938 -7.41 18.79 -50.91
N GLY A 939 -7.50 20.09 -51.19
CA GLY A 939 -8.28 20.65 -52.28
C GLY A 939 -9.77 20.77 -51.98
N TRP A 940 -10.42 21.70 -52.68
CA TRP A 940 -11.87 21.76 -52.71
C TRP A 940 -12.40 20.59 -53.54
N GLY A 941 -13.45 19.93 -53.04
CA GLY A 941 -14.31 19.09 -53.89
C GLY A 941 -15.39 19.96 -54.56
N MET A 942 -16.66 19.53 -54.45
CA MET A 942 -17.83 20.34 -54.85
C MET A 942 -18.37 21.21 -53.70
N GLU A 943 -17.70 21.17 -52.54
CA GLU A 943 -18.11 21.79 -51.30
C GLU A 943 -17.68 23.26 -51.22
N THR A 944 -18.44 24.06 -50.46
CA THR A 944 -18.13 25.47 -50.16
C THR A 944 -18.17 25.67 -48.64
N HIS A 945 -17.85 26.87 -48.14
CA HIS A 945 -17.99 27.20 -46.72
C HIS A 945 -19.40 26.97 -46.15
N ALA A 946 -20.43 26.89 -47.01
CA ALA A 946 -21.81 26.61 -46.62
C ALA A 946 -22.11 25.10 -46.43
N SER A 947 -21.18 24.21 -46.78
CA SER A 947 -21.39 22.76 -46.71
C SER A 947 -21.35 22.25 -45.28
N LYS A 948 -22.39 21.51 -44.89
CA LYS A 948 -22.55 20.85 -43.57
C LYS A 948 -22.40 19.34 -43.71
N GLY A 949 -21.69 18.72 -42.78
CA GLY A 949 -21.40 17.29 -42.79
C GLY A 949 -21.35 16.68 -41.40
N GLN A 950 -21.14 15.37 -41.37
CA GLN A 950 -20.96 14.60 -40.14
C GLN A 950 -19.64 13.83 -40.20
N VAL A 951 -18.89 13.82 -39.09
CA VAL A 951 -17.67 13.03 -38.98
C VAL A 951 -18.05 11.55 -38.97
N VAL A 952 -17.54 10.81 -39.94
CA VAL A 952 -17.77 9.36 -40.09
C VAL A 952 -16.54 8.52 -39.74
N GLY A 953 -15.37 9.14 -39.59
CA GLY A 953 -14.14 8.48 -39.17
C GLY A 953 -13.06 9.48 -38.79
N VAL A 954 -12.19 9.06 -37.86
CA VAL A 954 -11.03 9.83 -37.38
C VAL A 954 -9.85 8.88 -37.36
N ASP A 955 -8.82 9.17 -38.16
CA ASP A 955 -7.61 8.34 -38.25
C ASP A 955 -6.63 8.70 -37.10
N ALA A 956 -5.70 7.81 -36.76
CA ALA A 956 -4.78 7.95 -35.63
C ALA A 956 -3.85 9.20 -35.69
N ASN A 957 -3.63 9.76 -36.88
CA ASN A 957 -2.88 11.00 -37.09
C ASN A 957 -3.75 12.27 -37.08
N GLY A 958 -5.00 12.15 -36.64
CA GLY A 958 -5.98 13.24 -36.57
C GLY A 958 -6.69 13.54 -37.90
N LYS A 959 -6.46 12.79 -38.98
CA LYS A 959 -7.14 13.03 -40.26
C LYS A 959 -8.65 12.74 -40.14
N LEU A 960 -9.49 13.69 -40.56
CA LEU A 960 -10.95 13.56 -40.49
C LEU A 960 -11.53 13.02 -41.79
N ARG A 961 -12.52 12.12 -41.66
CA ARG A 961 -13.38 11.66 -42.76
C ARG A 961 -14.79 12.17 -42.50
N ILE A 962 -15.29 13.04 -43.38
CA ILE A 962 -16.57 13.75 -43.21
C ILE A 962 -17.51 13.39 -44.35
N LYS A 963 -18.75 13.03 -44.03
CA LYS A 963 -19.82 12.86 -45.01
C LYS A 963 -20.65 14.15 -45.07
N PHE A 964 -20.52 14.89 -46.17
CA PHE A 964 -21.35 16.07 -46.43
C PHE A 964 -22.72 15.68 -47.00
N ARG A 965 -23.77 16.44 -46.66
CA ARG A 965 -25.18 16.09 -46.96
C ARG A 965 -25.48 15.87 -48.45
N TRP A 966 -24.74 16.52 -49.36
CA TRP A 966 -25.00 16.50 -50.81
C TRP A 966 -24.07 15.57 -51.61
N ARG A 967 -23.24 14.77 -50.92
CA ARG A 967 -22.26 13.88 -51.56
C ARG A 967 -22.73 12.43 -51.55
N GLU A 968 -23.06 11.89 -52.72
CA GLU A 968 -23.17 10.44 -52.93
C GLU A 968 -21.79 9.87 -53.28
N GLY A 969 -21.21 9.06 -52.38
CA GLY A 969 -19.91 8.41 -52.59
C GLY A 969 -18.92 8.54 -51.43
N LYS A 970 -17.61 8.51 -51.73
CA LYS A 970 -16.51 8.50 -50.75
C LYS A 970 -16.55 9.75 -49.83
N PRO A 971 -16.22 9.62 -48.53
CA PRO A 971 -16.21 10.76 -47.60
C PRO A 971 -15.12 11.79 -47.98
N TRP A 972 -15.33 13.04 -47.60
CA TRP A 972 -14.34 14.11 -47.72
C TRP A 972 -13.26 13.93 -46.66
N ILE A 973 -12.02 14.12 -47.06
CA ILE A 973 -10.85 13.95 -46.20
C ILE A 973 -10.24 15.33 -46.03
N GLY A 974 -9.97 15.74 -44.79
CA GLY A 974 -9.27 17.00 -44.58
C GLY A 974 -8.70 17.20 -43.19
N ASP A 975 -8.03 18.34 -43.07
CA ASP A 975 -7.35 18.79 -41.86
C ASP A 975 -8.40 19.16 -40.81
N PRO A 976 -8.26 18.71 -39.56
CA PRO A 976 -9.05 19.25 -38.45
C PRO A 976 -8.99 20.77 -38.33
N ALA A 977 -7.88 21.40 -38.74
CA ALA A 977 -7.74 22.85 -38.73
C ALA A 977 -8.69 23.55 -39.73
N ASP A 978 -9.20 22.85 -40.75
CA ASP A 978 -10.11 23.41 -41.74
C ASP A 978 -11.59 23.30 -41.30
N ILE A 979 -11.86 22.63 -40.18
CA ILE A 979 -13.20 22.21 -39.76
C ILE A 979 -13.57 22.81 -38.40
N VAL A 980 -14.84 23.17 -38.23
CA VAL A 980 -15.41 23.63 -36.95
C VAL A 980 -16.72 22.88 -36.66
N LEU A 981 -17.05 22.72 -35.38
CA LEU A 981 -18.32 22.12 -34.96
C LEU A 981 -19.49 23.04 -35.33
N ASP A 982 -20.58 22.45 -35.81
CA ASP A 982 -21.82 23.19 -36.13
C ASP A 982 -22.73 23.20 -34.91
N GLU A 983 -22.59 24.21 -34.06
CA GLU A 983 -23.32 24.36 -32.78
C GLU A 983 -24.69 25.06 -32.93
N ARG A 984 -25.16 25.33 -34.15
CA ARG A 984 -26.48 25.95 -34.34
C ARG A 984 -27.59 24.89 -34.16
N PRO A 985 -28.64 25.16 -33.35
CA PRO A 985 -29.80 24.28 -33.29
C PRO A 985 -30.44 24.20 -34.69
N ASP A 986 -30.81 22.99 -35.11
CA ASP A 986 -31.56 22.77 -36.35
C ASP A 986 -32.89 23.53 -36.24
N TYR A 987 -33.08 24.55 -37.08
CA TYR A 987 -34.38 25.16 -37.37
C TYR A 987 -34.93 24.57 -38.66
#